data_AF-A0A0A2SPA2-F1
#
_entry.id   AF-A0A0A2SPA2-F1
#
_cell.length_a   1.000
_cell.length_b   1.000
_cell.length_c   1.000
_cell.angle_alpha   90.00
_cell.angle_beta   90.00
_cell.angle_gamma   90.00
#
_symmetry.space_group_name_H-M   'P 1'
#
loop_
_entity.id
_entity.type
_entity.pdbx_description
1 polymer ?
#
loop_
_entity_poly.entity_id
_entity_poly.type
_entity_poly.pdbx_seq_one_letter_code
_entity_poly.pdbx_strand_id
1 'polypeptide(L)'
;MLQYYYVKFLVQIMLKPRNPVTYMPNTGQHRYIISRSTFEKIQNYQNALIIGAVKPGNRLLAEINYFLAEGKTEYDPDKPLTSQDLAQLRKLSPAEFMQLVMNTRLPKIFAESQATIGEGKMWNKDEYEILGNICSVLRGVEVYDNGKYGATGTGDGRYKDNPPKINLLCIPGAILQPPNTMDREKILSQADGRDVLDERKFKDFYKDRLRTVFQEANDQAKEKGKKAFITVPGIGNGAFAGEFRGQTIGLLNDTLKELLEENPQWKNIGGIWLDGYSSTVCQDNQIGDTKLRVRNTGSGSNGSHVLQSGKPYSDLGQMSKAEDFAESPEEAIEFANCERFKIFAWDHFSYEGNDWVGGSRMTDEANMAACNGLGVMSGFPGQYRNENPEIDGPPKAYYPPEGYRTWEQLFYSNNLKQSIADRLFVFDNGNFVQLKTNNAAKKELFEQVRSDLASSTSLDGVHKKLCTQILTAALDPYNEHNPMFLGLLTTNLPKNDRVSYAKKTQNMIEAFENELVKRVEQSDIKNTDDVIARINLCFDAIRHQIKKIIENNFLKIKSSYQYGQNNQSRNHASPVTYSGPNEQYKNKTGDVLKREILESFKEKIAECSTDKELNKLVKLLNASDEYRILETPQDTFSKITGKKTSSIKAFETMVSDAKKEIKKLKLNPSSGNTATKTVSFKEQRKAITKGDEEELRGSQENRFS
;
A
#
# COMPACT_ATOMS: atom_id res chain seq x y z
N MET A 1 -33.32 -19.34 30.18
CA MET A 1 -33.31 -17.87 30.00
C MET A 1 -32.16 -17.18 30.71
N LEU A 2 -31.96 -17.36 32.03
CA LEU A 2 -30.83 -16.78 32.78
C LEU A 2 -29.44 -17.12 32.19
N GLN A 3 -29.19 -18.37 31.79
CA GLN A 3 -27.96 -18.75 31.09
C GLN A 3 -27.76 -18.03 29.74
N TYR A 4 -28.83 -17.78 28.99
CA TYR A 4 -28.77 -17.07 27.71
C TYR A 4 -28.39 -15.60 27.91
N TYR A 5 -29.00 -14.93 28.90
CA TYR A 5 -28.65 -13.55 29.25
C TYR A 5 -27.24 -13.44 29.85
N TYR A 6 -26.81 -14.41 30.64
CA TYR A 6 -25.46 -14.45 31.21
C TYR A 6 -24.39 -14.61 30.13
N VAL A 7 -24.60 -15.53 29.16
CA VAL A 7 -23.69 -15.70 28.02
C VAL A 7 -23.68 -14.45 27.14
N LYS A 8 -24.84 -13.84 26.87
CA LYS A 8 -24.92 -12.61 26.07
C LYS A 8 -24.21 -11.43 26.76
N PHE A 9 -24.34 -11.32 28.09
CA PHE A 9 -23.66 -10.30 28.89
C PHE A 9 -22.14 -10.51 28.91
N LEU A 10 -21.66 -11.75 29.08
CA LEU A 10 -20.23 -12.06 29.02
C LEU A 10 -19.64 -11.82 27.63
N VAL A 11 -20.34 -12.18 26.56
CA VAL A 11 -19.92 -11.88 25.19
C VAL A 11 -19.83 -10.38 24.95
N GLN A 12 -20.78 -9.59 25.48
CA GLN A 12 -20.78 -8.14 25.34
C GLN A 12 -19.66 -7.45 26.16
N ILE A 13 -19.15 -8.08 27.23
CA ILE A 13 -17.96 -7.62 27.97
C ILE A 13 -16.66 -7.90 27.19
N MET A 14 -16.62 -8.96 26.38
CA MET A 14 -15.42 -9.34 25.62
C MET A 14 -15.26 -8.54 24.33
N LEU A 15 -16.35 -8.08 23.71
CA LEU A 15 -16.30 -7.29 22.49
C LEU A 15 -15.88 -5.85 22.75
N LYS A 16 -14.92 -5.36 21.95
CA LYS A 16 -14.48 -3.97 21.94
C LYS A 16 -15.05 -3.25 20.72
N PRO A 17 -15.45 -1.97 20.87
CA PRO A 17 -15.76 -1.12 19.72
C PRO A 17 -14.58 -1.06 18.75
N ARG A 18 -14.86 -1.24 17.46
CA ARG A 18 -13.86 -1.14 16.39
C ARG A 18 -13.83 0.28 15.86
N ASN A 19 -13.13 1.16 16.57
CA ASN A 19 -12.89 2.52 16.09
C ASN A 19 -11.94 2.49 14.88
N PRO A 20 -12.26 3.16 13.76
CA PRO A 20 -11.37 3.25 12.61
C PRO A 20 -9.99 3.76 13.04
N VAL A 21 -8.95 3.04 12.64
CA VAL A 21 -7.54 3.43 12.86
C VAL A 21 -7.15 4.42 11.79
N THR A 22 -6.56 5.52 12.23
CA THR A 22 -5.88 6.46 11.35
C THR A 22 -4.40 6.11 11.35
N TYR A 23 -3.77 6.07 10.18
CA TYR A 23 -2.33 5.84 10.08
C TYR A 23 -1.58 7.15 9.88
N MET A 24 -0.42 7.27 10.53
CA MET A 24 0.49 8.40 10.35
C MET A 24 0.82 8.60 8.86
N PRO A 25 0.63 9.81 8.31
CA PRO A 25 0.74 10.04 6.87
C PRO A 25 2.18 9.88 6.39
N ASN A 26 2.34 9.55 5.10
CA ASN A 26 3.64 9.47 4.47
C ASN A 26 4.04 10.82 3.92
N THR A 27 4.80 11.57 4.71
CA THR A 27 5.31 12.89 4.34
C THR A 27 6.56 12.80 3.45
N GLY A 28 7.08 11.60 3.18
CA GLY A 28 8.38 11.38 2.53
C GLY A 28 9.60 11.72 3.40
N GLN A 29 9.37 12.28 4.60
CA GLN A 29 10.42 12.64 5.55
C GLN A 29 10.64 11.57 6.63
N HIS A 30 9.75 10.60 6.75
CA HIS A 30 9.86 9.51 7.71
C HIS A 30 9.96 8.19 6.97
N ARG A 31 10.91 7.34 7.34
CA ARG A 31 10.99 5.95 6.86
C ARG A 31 11.55 5.02 7.92
N TYR A 32 11.23 3.73 7.79
CA TYR A 32 11.78 2.67 8.61
C TYR A 32 12.80 1.89 7.82
N ILE A 33 13.90 1.52 8.47
CA ILE A 33 14.99 0.77 7.86
C ILE A 33 15.29 -0.47 8.70
N ILE A 34 15.47 -1.61 8.04
CA ILE A 34 15.82 -2.89 8.65
C ILE A 34 16.92 -3.58 7.85
N SER A 35 17.68 -4.47 8.49
CA SER A 35 18.64 -5.33 7.81
C SER A 35 17.94 -6.47 7.06
N ARG A 36 18.66 -7.08 6.11
CA ARG A 36 18.23 -8.32 5.46
C ARG A 36 17.92 -9.45 6.45
N SER A 37 18.74 -9.62 7.49
CA SER A 37 18.51 -10.63 8.52
C SER A 37 17.20 -10.38 9.29
N THR A 38 16.91 -9.12 9.61
CA THR A 38 15.66 -8.75 10.28
C THR A 38 14.45 -9.01 9.38
N PHE A 39 14.56 -8.73 8.08
CA PHE A 39 13.52 -9.05 7.11
C PHE A 39 13.22 -10.57 7.06
N GLU A 40 14.25 -11.41 7.06
CA GLU A 40 14.09 -12.87 7.07
C GLU A 40 13.43 -13.36 8.37
N LYS A 41 13.77 -12.78 9.52
CA LYS A 41 13.10 -13.08 10.80
C LYS A 41 11.61 -12.75 10.75
N ILE A 42 11.24 -11.63 10.14
CA ILE A 42 9.82 -11.27 9.94
C ILE A 42 9.09 -12.31 9.09
N GLN A 43 9.69 -12.74 7.97
CA GLN A 43 9.10 -13.77 7.11
C GLN A 43 8.96 -15.11 7.83
N ASN A 44 10.00 -15.53 8.56
CA ASN A 44 9.99 -16.77 9.32
C ASN A 44 8.94 -16.75 10.42
N TYR A 45 8.83 -15.64 11.15
CA TYR A 45 7.82 -15.48 12.19
C TYR A 45 6.39 -15.49 11.63
N GLN A 46 6.14 -14.78 10.52
CA GLN A 46 4.86 -14.82 9.81
C GLN A 46 4.50 -16.27 9.42
N ASN A 47 5.44 -17.01 8.84
CA ASN A 47 5.24 -18.40 8.44
C ASN A 47 4.97 -19.31 9.64
N ALA A 48 5.72 -19.13 10.73
CA ALA A 48 5.55 -19.91 11.96
C ALA A 48 4.16 -19.69 12.58
N LEU A 49 3.65 -18.45 12.58
CA LEU A 49 2.27 -18.15 13.00
C LEU A 49 1.25 -18.87 12.11
N ILE A 50 1.43 -18.80 10.79
CA ILE A 50 0.50 -19.37 9.81
C ILE A 50 0.37 -20.90 9.96
N ILE A 51 1.46 -21.59 10.31
CA ILE A 51 1.43 -23.05 10.54
C ILE A 51 1.11 -23.43 11.99
N GLY A 52 0.89 -22.45 12.87
CA GLY A 52 0.61 -22.66 14.29
C GLY A 52 1.82 -23.13 15.12
N ALA A 53 3.04 -22.98 14.60
CA ALA A 53 4.27 -23.33 15.31
C ALA A 53 4.60 -22.36 16.46
N VAL A 54 4.11 -21.12 16.36
CA VAL A 54 4.21 -20.09 17.41
C VAL A 54 2.87 -19.41 17.60
N LYS A 55 2.65 -18.85 18.80
CA LYS A 55 1.50 -17.99 19.10
C LYS A 55 1.95 -16.52 19.15
N PRO A 56 1.11 -15.58 18.70
CA PRO A 56 1.38 -14.17 18.85
C PRO A 56 1.29 -13.76 20.33
N GLY A 57 2.00 -12.70 20.71
CA GLY A 57 1.75 -11.97 21.96
C GLY A 57 0.35 -11.34 21.94
N ASN A 58 -0.17 -11.01 23.12
CA ASN A 58 -1.55 -10.54 23.27
C ASN A 58 -1.81 -9.27 22.46
N ARG A 59 -0.81 -8.39 22.30
CA ARG A 59 -0.96 -7.17 21.50
C ARG A 59 -1.03 -7.47 20.01
N LEU A 60 -0.18 -8.35 19.49
CA LEU A 60 -0.25 -8.74 18.08
C LEU A 60 -1.54 -9.52 17.79
N LEU A 61 -1.98 -10.39 18.71
CA LEU A 61 -3.27 -11.08 18.60
C LEU A 61 -4.43 -10.07 18.46
N ALA A 62 -4.47 -9.07 19.33
CA ALA A 62 -5.49 -8.02 19.27
C ALA A 62 -5.44 -7.21 17.96
N GLU A 63 -4.24 -6.89 17.45
CA GLU A 63 -4.07 -6.20 16.17
C GLU A 63 -4.51 -7.06 14.98
N ILE A 64 -4.19 -8.36 14.99
CA ILE A 64 -4.66 -9.32 13.98
C ILE A 64 -6.19 -9.41 14.01
N ASN A 65 -6.79 -9.55 15.19
CA ASN A 65 -8.24 -9.63 15.33
C ASN A 65 -8.94 -8.33 14.90
N TYR A 66 -8.34 -7.17 15.19
CA TYR A 66 -8.82 -5.87 14.70
C TYR A 66 -8.80 -5.81 13.16
N PHE A 67 -7.71 -6.28 12.54
CA PHE A 67 -7.56 -6.36 11.08
C PHE A 67 -8.61 -7.30 10.46
N LEU A 68 -8.78 -8.51 11.00
CA LEU A 68 -9.73 -9.52 10.50
C LEU A 68 -11.20 -9.13 10.72
N ALA A 69 -11.47 -8.17 11.60
CA ALA A 69 -12.80 -7.62 11.84
C ALA A 69 -13.14 -6.42 10.92
N GLU A 70 -12.39 -6.21 9.84
CA GLU A 70 -12.73 -5.19 8.84
C GLU A 70 -14.18 -5.32 8.35
N GLY A 71 -14.88 -4.19 8.27
CA GLY A 71 -16.32 -4.12 7.95
C GLY A 71 -17.26 -4.37 9.14
N LYS A 72 -16.74 -4.68 10.35
CA LYS A 72 -17.54 -4.86 11.57
C LYS A 72 -17.44 -3.65 12.50
N THR A 73 -18.45 -3.46 13.34
CA THR A 73 -18.50 -2.38 14.36
C THR A 73 -17.79 -2.76 15.66
N GLU A 74 -17.58 -4.05 15.91
CA GLU A 74 -16.99 -4.60 17.13
C GLU A 74 -16.07 -5.78 16.78
N TYR A 75 -15.13 -6.07 17.69
CA TYR A 75 -14.23 -7.22 17.58
C TYR A 75 -13.84 -7.75 18.97
N ASP A 76 -13.48 -9.03 19.03
CA ASP A 76 -12.91 -9.66 20.22
C ASP A 76 -11.38 -9.64 20.09
N PRO A 77 -10.64 -8.89 20.93
CA PRO A 77 -9.19 -8.82 20.85
C PRO A 77 -8.50 -10.13 21.23
N ASP A 78 -9.14 -10.97 22.05
CA ASP A 78 -8.57 -12.18 22.62
C ASP A 78 -9.03 -13.45 21.87
N LYS A 79 -9.83 -13.29 20.81
CA LYS A 79 -10.31 -14.38 19.95
C LYS A 79 -9.13 -15.22 19.44
N PRO A 80 -9.10 -16.53 19.69
CA PRO A 80 -8.10 -17.41 19.11
C PRO A 80 -8.17 -17.42 17.57
N LEU A 81 -7.00 -17.49 16.92
CA LEU A 81 -6.92 -17.53 15.46
C LEU A 81 -7.40 -18.88 14.92
N THR A 82 -8.36 -18.86 14.00
CA THR A 82 -8.85 -20.05 13.29
C THR A 82 -8.04 -20.33 12.03
N SER A 83 -8.20 -21.51 11.42
CA SER A 83 -7.54 -21.82 10.13
C SER A 83 -7.90 -20.82 9.01
N GLN A 84 -9.11 -20.26 9.05
CA GLN A 84 -9.53 -19.22 8.09
C GLN A 84 -8.81 -17.90 8.34
N ASP A 85 -8.64 -17.51 9.61
CA ASP A 85 -7.90 -16.32 10.00
C ASP A 85 -6.43 -16.41 9.55
N LEU A 86 -5.80 -17.58 9.77
CA LEU A 86 -4.43 -17.87 9.32
C LEU A 86 -4.29 -17.84 7.79
N ALA A 87 -5.31 -18.29 7.05
CA ALA A 87 -5.32 -18.21 5.60
C ALA A 87 -5.37 -16.75 5.09
N GLN A 88 -6.01 -15.83 5.82
CA GLN A 88 -5.98 -14.41 5.49
C GLN A 88 -4.61 -13.79 5.81
N LEU A 89 -4.00 -14.14 6.95
CA LEU A 89 -2.64 -13.69 7.27
C LEU A 89 -1.59 -14.14 6.24
N ARG A 90 -1.76 -15.32 5.65
CA ARG A 90 -0.89 -15.82 4.57
C ARG A 90 -0.92 -14.93 3.32
N LYS A 91 -2.02 -14.22 3.08
CA LYS A 91 -2.15 -13.34 1.90
C LYS A 91 -1.41 -12.02 2.08
N LEU A 92 -1.09 -11.62 3.31
CA LEU A 92 -0.37 -10.38 3.59
C LEU A 92 1.05 -10.44 3.04
N SER A 93 1.48 -9.35 2.41
CA SER A 93 2.90 -9.16 2.13
C SER A 93 3.67 -9.02 3.45
N PRO A 94 5.00 -9.26 3.46
CA PRO A 94 5.80 -9.04 4.66
C PRO A 94 5.67 -7.61 5.21
N ALA A 95 5.54 -6.60 4.35
CA ALA A 95 5.35 -5.20 4.77
C ALA A 95 3.98 -4.97 5.42
N GLU A 96 2.92 -5.62 4.93
CA GLU A 96 1.57 -5.54 5.52
C GLU A 96 1.50 -6.30 6.85
N PHE A 97 2.12 -7.47 6.95
CA PHE A 97 2.25 -8.18 8.21
C PHE A 97 3.07 -7.36 9.22
N MET A 98 4.15 -6.73 8.75
CA MET A 98 4.97 -5.85 9.58
C MET A 98 4.19 -4.65 10.11
N GLN A 99 3.21 -4.14 9.36
CA GLN A 99 2.31 -3.10 9.83
C GLN A 99 1.52 -3.54 11.07
N LEU A 100 1.06 -4.80 11.11
CA LEU A 100 0.37 -5.34 12.28
C LEU A 100 1.30 -5.44 13.48
N VAL A 101 2.55 -5.89 13.27
CA VAL A 101 3.57 -5.94 14.33
C VAL A 101 3.90 -4.54 14.85
N MET A 102 4.10 -3.56 13.97
CA MET A 102 4.36 -2.17 14.36
C MET A 102 3.20 -1.53 15.12
N ASN A 103 1.96 -1.84 14.75
CA ASN A 103 0.77 -1.34 15.45
C ASN A 103 0.69 -1.78 16.91
N THR A 104 1.46 -2.80 17.31
CA THR A 104 1.52 -3.23 18.70
C THR A 104 2.26 -2.22 19.59
N ARG A 105 3.12 -1.37 19.03
CA ARG A 105 3.83 -0.33 19.79
C ARG A 105 2.85 0.66 20.44
N LEU A 106 3.25 1.19 21.58
CA LEU A 106 2.48 2.19 22.33
C LEU A 106 3.07 3.58 22.11
N PRO A 107 2.25 4.65 22.14
CA PRO A 107 2.75 6.03 22.21
C PRO A 107 3.87 6.22 23.23
N LYS A 108 3.69 5.63 24.42
CA LYS A 108 4.62 5.69 25.54
C LYS A 108 4.62 4.35 26.28
N ILE A 109 5.80 3.85 26.62
CA ILE A 109 5.99 2.71 27.51
C ILE A 109 7.40 2.73 28.09
N PHE A 110 7.52 2.43 29.39
CA PHE A 110 8.82 2.17 30.01
C PHE A 110 9.24 0.72 29.74
N ALA A 111 10.00 0.50 28.67
CA ALA A 111 10.38 -0.83 28.20
C ALA A 111 11.09 -1.67 29.26
N GLU A 112 11.81 -1.04 30.19
CA GLU A 112 12.56 -1.66 31.29
C GLU A 112 11.72 -2.08 32.50
N SER A 113 10.41 -1.77 32.51
CA SER A 113 9.54 -2.08 33.66
C SER A 113 8.12 -2.50 33.31
N GLN A 114 7.60 -2.07 32.16
CA GLN A 114 6.21 -2.29 31.75
C GLN A 114 6.09 -3.33 30.63
N ALA A 115 7.12 -3.51 29.81
CA ALA A 115 7.09 -4.50 28.73
C ALA A 115 7.16 -5.92 29.30
N THR A 116 6.20 -6.77 28.91
CA THR A 116 6.18 -8.17 29.35
C THR A 116 6.31 -9.11 28.15
N ILE A 117 7.31 -10.00 28.21
CA ILE A 117 7.74 -10.86 27.11
C ILE A 117 7.51 -12.32 27.45
N GLY A 118 6.90 -13.09 26.55
CA GLY A 118 6.65 -14.52 26.71
C GLY A 118 5.28 -14.97 26.19
N GLU A 119 4.99 -16.26 26.30
CA GLU A 119 3.68 -16.78 25.89
C GLU A 119 2.56 -16.16 26.75
N GLY A 120 1.51 -15.66 26.09
CA GLY A 120 0.38 -15.00 26.76
C GLY A 120 0.73 -13.66 27.43
N LYS A 121 1.90 -13.07 27.11
CA LYS A 121 2.30 -11.72 27.56
C LYS A 121 2.03 -10.67 26.48
N MET A 122 2.41 -9.42 26.71
CA MET A 122 2.17 -8.34 25.75
C MET A 122 2.80 -8.64 24.39
N TRP A 123 4.05 -9.09 24.42
CA TRP A 123 4.79 -9.55 23.24
C TRP A 123 5.42 -10.93 23.47
N ASN A 124 5.69 -11.65 22.39
CA ASN A 124 6.49 -12.88 22.45
C ASN A 124 7.98 -12.61 22.14
N LYS A 125 8.81 -13.67 22.13
CA LYS A 125 10.25 -13.56 21.90
C LYS A 125 10.61 -13.10 20.47
N ASP A 126 9.91 -13.59 19.47
CA ASP A 126 10.14 -13.22 18.07
C ASP A 126 9.74 -11.76 17.81
N GLU A 127 8.61 -11.33 18.37
CA GLU A 127 8.13 -9.94 18.30
C GLU A 127 9.10 -8.98 18.99
N TYR A 128 9.62 -9.34 20.18
CA TYR A 128 10.68 -8.60 20.86
C TYR A 128 11.87 -8.39 19.92
N GLU A 129 12.36 -9.48 19.32
CA GLU A 129 13.54 -9.45 18.47
C GLU A 129 13.31 -8.65 17.19
N ILE A 130 12.16 -8.81 16.55
CA ILE A 130 11.79 -8.05 15.35
C ILE A 130 11.74 -6.57 15.68
N LEU A 131 10.96 -6.18 16.69
CA LEU A 131 10.78 -4.79 17.08
C LEU A 131 12.09 -4.13 17.52
N GLY A 132 12.96 -4.88 18.19
CA GLY A 132 14.28 -4.43 18.60
C GLY A 132 15.26 -4.14 17.48
N ASN A 133 14.98 -4.57 16.25
CA ASN A 133 15.87 -4.37 15.10
C ASN A 133 15.31 -3.39 14.05
N ILE A 134 14.17 -2.75 14.34
CA ILE A 134 13.60 -1.72 13.47
C ILE A 134 14.19 -0.37 13.85
N CYS A 135 14.94 0.23 12.93
CA CYS A 135 15.38 1.60 13.06
C CYS A 135 14.44 2.52 12.26
N SER A 136 14.40 3.80 12.61
CA SER A 136 13.67 4.81 11.85
C SER A 136 14.50 6.04 11.56
N VAL A 137 14.12 6.76 10.50
CA VAL A 137 14.84 7.92 9.99
C VAL A 137 13.85 9.05 9.78
N LEU A 138 14.09 10.18 10.43
CA LEU A 138 13.37 11.43 10.22
C LEU A 138 14.28 12.43 9.54
N ARG A 139 13.94 12.82 8.32
CA ARG A 139 14.76 13.64 7.44
C ARG A 139 14.39 15.12 7.55
N GLY A 140 15.40 15.97 7.74
CA GLY A 140 15.26 17.42 7.71
C GLY A 140 14.31 17.98 8.77
N VAL A 141 14.32 17.42 9.99
CA VAL A 141 13.58 17.96 11.12
C VAL A 141 14.17 19.30 11.54
N GLU A 142 13.32 20.25 11.89
CA GLU A 142 13.71 21.57 12.37
C GLU A 142 14.00 21.50 13.86
N VAL A 143 15.17 22.01 14.26
CA VAL A 143 15.67 21.98 15.64
C VAL A 143 15.60 23.37 16.23
N TYR A 144 15.01 23.50 17.42
CA TYR A 144 14.76 24.79 18.07
C TYR A 144 15.69 25.06 19.25
N ASP A 145 16.32 24.03 19.83
CA ASP A 145 17.28 24.14 20.94
C ASP A 145 18.39 23.07 20.86
N ASN A 146 19.35 23.09 21.80
CA ASN A 146 20.51 22.18 21.78
C ASN A 146 20.20 20.72 22.18
N GLY A 147 18.97 20.36 22.56
CA GLY A 147 18.59 18.98 22.85
C GLY A 147 18.90 18.52 24.28
N LYS A 148 19.24 19.42 25.20
CA LYS A 148 19.42 19.04 26.60
C LYS A 148 18.09 18.60 27.24
N TYR A 149 18.19 17.64 28.16
CA TYR A 149 17.08 17.05 28.90
C TYR A 149 17.47 16.84 30.37
N GLY A 150 16.50 16.49 31.23
CA GLY A 150 16.72 16.24 32.65
C GLY A 150 16.13 17.31 33.56
N ALA A 151 16.21 17.10 34.88
CA ALA A 151 15.58 17.95 35.89
C ALA A 151 16.05 19.43 35.85
N THR A 152 17.29 19.67 35.44
CA THR A 152 17.87 21.03 35.25
C THR A 152 17.96 21.42 33.77
N GLY A 153 17.68 20.49 32.85
CA GLY A 153 17.83 20.63 31.41
C GLY A 153 16.57 21.16 30.75
N THR A 154 16.25 22.43 30.97
CA THR A 154 15.26 23.12 30.14
C THR A 154 15.89 23.43 28.79
N GLY A 155 15.19 23.16 27.68
CA GLY A 155 15.65 23.61 26.36
C GLY A 155 15.97 25.11 26.38
N ASP A 156 17.00 25.53 25.64
CA ASP A 156 17.41 26.95 25.66
C ASP A 156 16.76 27.79 24.55
N GLY A 157 16.04 27.14 23.63
CA GLY A 157 15.37 27.78 22.51
C GLY A 157 16.31 28.57 21.60
N ARG A 158 17.62 28.30 21.61
CA ARG A 158 18.62 29.15 20.93
C ARG A 158 18.45 29.23 19.41
N TYR A 159 17.66 28.34 18.82
CA TYR A 159 17.41 28.28 17.37
C TYR A 159 15.95 28.57 17.00
N LYS A 160 15.11 29.03 17.93
CA LYS A 160 13.66 29.18 17.69
C LYS A 160 13.30 30.01 16.45
N ASP A 161 14.08 31.04 16.15
CA ASP A 161 13.78 32.02 15.09
C ASP A 161 14.37 31.60 13.73
N ASN A 162 15.36 30.70 13.72
CA ASN A 162 15.98 30.16 12.51
C ASN A 162 16.47 28.73 12.79
N PRO A 163 15.54 27.74 12.83
CA PRO A 163 15.88 26.39 13.23
C PRO A 163 16.72 25.69 12.17
N PRO A 164 17.95 25.20 12.50
CA PRO A 164 18.68 24.36 11.58
C PRO A 164 17.93 23.05 11.35
N LYS A 165 18.17 22.45 10.18
CA LYS A 165 17.63 21.14 9.82
C LYS A 165 18.64 20.05 10.11
N ILE A 166 18.20 18.98 10.75
CA ILE A 166 19.01 17.78 10.97
C ILE A 166 18.22 16.53 10.57
N ASN A 167 18.92 15.40 10.48
CA ASN A 167 18.28 14.09 10.31
C ASN A 167 18.40 13.29 11.61
N LEU A 168 17.30 12.69 12.08
CA LEU A 168 17.31 11.79 13.24
C LEU A 168 17.40 10.35 12.75
N LEU A 169 18.30 9.59 13.37
CA LEU A 169 18.55 8.17 13.12
C LEU A 169 18.19 7.40 14.39
N CYS A 170 16.93 6.97 14.50
CA CYS A 170 16.38 6.34 15.69
C CYS A 170 16.76 4.86 15.75
N ILE A 171 17.40 4.44 16.84
CA ILE A 171 17.89 3.07 17.03
C ILE A 171 17.42 2.53 18.37
N PRO A 172 16.73 1.37 18.40
CA PRO A 172 16.45 0.68 19.65
C PRO A 172 17.75 0.26 20.36
N GLY A 173 17.97 0.76 21.58
CA GLY A 173 19.06 0.35 22.43
C GLY A 173 18.81 -0.99 23.12
N ALA A 174 19.88 -1.66 23.55
CA ALA A 174 19.80 -2.89 24.32
C ALA A 174 19.09 -2.66 25.66
N ILE A 175 18.12 -3.50 26.01
CA ILE A 175 17.40 -3.47 27.28
C ILE A 175 18.01 -4.51 28.21
N LEU A 176 18.89 -4.09 29.12
CA LEU A 176 19.59 -4.95 30.10
C LEU A 176 18.94 -4.93 31.50
N GLN A 177 17.80 -4.26 31.63
CA GLN A 177 17.01 -4.17 32.86
C GLN A 177 15.54 -4.45 32.50
N PRO A 178 14.82 -5.36 33.22
CA PRO A 178 15.24 -6.11 34.42
C PRO A 178 16.19 -7.29 34.11
N PRO A 179 16.70 -8.03 35.13
CA PRO A 179 17.71 -9.08 34.96
C PRO A 179 17.37 -10.27 34.02
N ASN A 180 16.12 -10.39 33.57
CA ASN A 180 15.65 -11.51 32.73
C ASN A 180 15.25 -11.07 31.32
N THR A 181 15.87 -10.00 30.79
CA THR A 181 15.60 -9.55 29.42
C THR A 181 16.36 -10.38 28.39
N MET A 182 15.80 -10.46 27.19
CA MET A 182 16.41 -11.21 26.09
C MET A 182 17.74 -10.62 25.62
N ASP A 183 17.93 -9.30 25.74
CA ASP A 183 19.20 -8.67 25.33
C ASP A 183 20.34 -9.02 26.28
N ARG A 184 20.06 -9.33 27.56
CA ARG A 184 21.10 -9.84 28.48
C ARG A 184 21.68 -11.16 27.98
N GLU A 185 20.84 -12.10 27.55
CA GLU A 185 21.30 -13.38 26.98
C GLU A 185 22.18 -13.17 25.73
N LYS A 186 21.87 -12.14 24.95
CA LYS A 186 22.56 -11.80 23.69
C LYS A 186 23.85 -11.03 23.87
N ILE A 187 24.01 -10.28 24.97
CA ILE A 187 25.11 -9.32 25.16
C ILE A 187 26.03 -9.71 26.32
N LEU A 188 25.53 -10.42 27.31
CA LEU A 188 26.28 -10.75 28.52
C LEU A 188 26.90 -12.15 28.44
N SER A 189 27.96 -12.33 29.22
CA SER A 189 28.53 -13.63 29.55
C SER A 189 28.66 -13.74 31.07
N GLN A 190 29.02 -14.93 31.54
CA GLN A 190 29.20 -15.21 32.96
C GLN A 190 30.70 -15.26 33.28
N ALA A 191 31.14 -14.45 34.23
CA ALA A 191 32.48 -14.48 34.79
C ALA A 191 32.39 -14.45 36.32
N ASP A 192 33.05 -15.39 36.99
CA ASP A 192 33.03 -15.54 38.46
C ASP A 192 31.61 -15.54 39.06
N GLY A 193 30.65 -16.17 38.37
CA GLY A 193 29.25 -16.27 38.79
C GLY A 193 28.46 -14.95 38.71
N ARG A 194 28.97 -13.95 37.98
CA ARG A 194 28.31 -12.67 37.74
C ARG A 194 28.18 -12.39 36.25
N ASP A 195 27.12 -11.67 35.89
CA ASP A 195 26.96 -11.15 34.55
C ASP A 195 28.01 -10.09 34.26
N VAL A 196 28.69 -10.22 33.12
CA VAL A 196 29.65 -9.24 32.59
C VAL A 196 29.33 -8.94 31.14
N LEU A 197 29.61 -7.71 30.70
CA LEU A 197 29.49 -7.34 29.29
C LEU A 197 30.49 -8.16 28.46
N ASP A 198 29.98 -8.93 27.50
CA ASP A 198 30.81 -9.63 26.53
C ASP A 198 31.03 -8.70 25.33
N GLU A 199 32.29 -8.30 25.11
CA GLU A 199 32.64 -7.33 24.07
C GLU A 199 32.19 -7.76 22.68
N ARG A 200 32.44 -9.03 22.31
CA ARG A 200 32.11 -9.53 20.97
C ARG A 200 30.60 -9.54 20.77
N LYS A 201 29.87 -10.07 21.74
CA LYS A 201 28.41 -10.12 21.72
C LYS A 201 27.78 -8.72 21.67
N PHE A 202 28.31 -7.78 22.44
CA PHE A 202 27.88 -6.37 22.41
C PHE A 202 28.07 -5.76 21.02
N LYS A 203 29.25 -5.94 20.43
CA LYS A 203 29.57 -5.48 19.07
C LYS A 203 28.62 -6.08 18.05
N ASP A 204 28.45 -7.41 18.07
CA ASP A 204 27.57 -8.12 17.14
C ASP A 204 26.11 -7.62 17.26
N PHE A 205 25.65 -7.33 18.48
CA PHE A 205 24.31 -6.76 18.72
C PHE A 205 24.13 -5.40 18.03
N TYR A 206 25.08 -4.48 18.18
CA TYR A 206 24.92 -3.13 17.66
C TYR A 206 25.32 -2.96 16.19
N LYS A 207 26.24 -3.79 15.66
CA LYS A 207 26.76 -3.65 14.29
C LYS A 207 25.65 -3.66 13.23
N ASP A 208 24.69 -4.57 13.30
CA ASP A 208 23.64 -4.67 12.27
C ASP A 208 22.74 -3.41 12.23
N ARG A 209 22.38 -2.90 13.40
CA ARG A 209 21.57 -1.68 13.57
C ARG A 209 22.34 -0.43 13.12
N LEU A 210 23.56 -0.27 13.61
CA LEU A 210 24.43 0.86 13.28
C LEU A 210 24.79 0.86 11.80
N ARG A 211 25.13 -0.30 11.21
CA ARG A 211 25.45 -0.41 9.78
C ARG A 211 24.35 0.19 8.92
N THR A 212 23.11 -0.15 9.24
CA THR A 212 21.94 0.30 8.49
C THR A 212 21.79 1.83 8.57
N VAL A 213 21.86 2.44 9.75
CA VAL A 213 21.71 3.90 9.86
C VAL A 213 22.93 4.70 9.38
N PHE A 214 24.14 4.14 9.49
CA PHE A 214 25.36 4.80 9.00
C PHE A 214 25.43 4.78 7.48
N GLN A 215 25.01 3.68 6.85
CA GLN A 215 24.81 3.65 5.40
C GLN A 215 23.83 4.76 4.96
N GLU A 216 22.71 4.90 5.66
CA GLU A 216 21.74 5.94 5.35
C GLU A 216 22.31 7.35 5.48
N ALA A 217 23.09 7.62 6.54
CA ALA A 217 23.75 8.90 6.71
C ALA A 217 24.76 9.19 5.59
N ASN A 218 25.53 8.18 5.21
CA ASN A 218 26.48 8.25 4.10
C ASN A 218 25.77 8.60 2.78
N ASP A 219 24.69 7.88 2.45
CA ASP A 219 23.97 8.05 1.20
C ASP A 219 23.28 9.42 1.11
N GLN A 220 22.62 9.85 2.19
CA GLN A 220 22.02 11.19 2.23
C GLN A 220 23.05 12.32 2.12
N ALA A 221 24.19 12.19 2.80
CA ALA A 221 25.27 13.18 2.69
C ALA A 221 25.85 13.20 1.27
N LYS A 222 26.03 12.03 0.65
CA LYS A 222 26.47 11.89 -0.74
C LYS A 222 25.52 12.53 -1.73
N GLU A 223 24.21 12.30 -1.60
CA GLU A 223 23.17 12.92 -2.44
C GLU A 223 23.24 14.46 -2.42
N LYS A 224 23.66 15.03 -1.28
CA LYS A 224 23.82 16.49 -1.10
C LYS A 224 25.21 17.01 -1.46
N GLY A 225 26.13 16.16 -1.91
CA GLY A 225 27.52 16.53 -2.17
C GLY A 225 28.28 16.97 -0.91
N LYS A 226 27.86 16.49 0.27
CA LYS A 226 28.42 16.85 1.59
C LYS A 226 29.01 15.63 2.30
N LYS A 227 29.66 15.90 3.44
CA LYS A 227 29.99 14.90 4.46
C LYS A 227 28.94 14.90 5.57
N ALA A 228 28.76 13.79 6.27
CA ALA A 228 27.91 13.67 7.44
C ALA A 228 28.70 14.01 8.71
N PHE A 229 28.08 14.81 9.59
CA PHE A 229 28.50 14.97 10.99
C PHE A 229 27.43 14.37 11.90
N ILE A 230 27.79 13.29 12.58
CA ILE A 230 26.86 12.43 13.33
C ILE A 230 27.13 12.56 14.84
N THR A 231 26.14 13.01 15.60
CA THR A 231 26.20 12.99 17.07
C THR A 231 25.58 11.68 17.58
N VAL A 232 26.25 11.01 18.51
CA VAL A 232 25.89 9.69 19.04
C VAL A 232 25.83 9.76 20.57
N PRO A 233 24.66 9.55 21.20
CA PRO A 233 24.58 9.44 22.65
C PRO A 233 25.01 8.03 23.09
N GLY A 234 25.11 7.80 24.40
CA GLY A 234 25.20 6.45 24.95
C GLY A 234 23.94 5.63 24.67
N ILE A 235 23.92 4.84 23.60
CA ILE A 235 22.77 4.01 23.19
C ILE A 235 22.56 2.89 24.21
N GLY A 236 21.35 2.79 24.78
CA GLY A 236 21.04 1.82 25.83
C GLY A 236 21.85 1.99 27.12
N ASN A 237 22.55 3.11 27.31
CA ASN A 237 23.48 3.33 28.43
C ASN A 237 22.81 3.92 29.69
N GLY A 238 21.53 4.32 29.60
CA GLY A 238 20.78 5.00 30.66
C GLY A 238 20.10 4.05 31.65
N ALA A 239 18.77 4.12 31.75
CA ALA A 239 17.97 3.17 32.55
C ALA A 239 18.07 1.74 32.03
N PHE A 240 18.12 1.58 30.70
CA PHE A 240 18.21 0.27 30.05
C PHE A 240 19.46 -0.53 30.42
N ALA A 241 20.59 0.13 30.73
CA ALA A 241 21.82 -0.57 31.11
C ALA A 241 21.76 -1.21 32.51
N GLY A 242 20.84 -0.79 33.38
CA GLY A 242 20.80 -1.25 34.78
C GLY A 242 22.15 -1.04 35.49
N GLU A 243 22.72 -2.13 36.00
CA GLU A 243 24.04 -2.16 36.67
C GLU A 243 25.23 -1.80 35.76
N PHE A 244 25.05 -1.87 34.43
CA PHE A 244 26.10 -1.60 33.43
C PHE A 244 26.15 -0.13 32.98
N ARG A 245 25.35 0.75 33.59
CA ARG A 245 25.31 2.18 33.24
C ARG A 245 26.71 2.80 33.27
N GLY A 246 27.06 3.51 32.21
CA GLY A 246 28.34 4.20 32.05
C GLY A 246 29.49 3.31 31.54
N GLN A 247 29.31 1.99 31.50
CA GLN A 247 30.35 1.03 31.11
C GLN A 247 30.36 0.73 29.60
N THR A 248 29.29 1.08 28.87
CA THR A 248 29.12 0.69 27.46
C THR A 248 29.79 1.64 26.46
N ILE A 249 30.24 2.83 26.88
CA ILE A 249 30.77 3.87 25.98
C ILE A 249 32.04 3.42 25.26
N GLY A 250 32.97 2.76 25.97
CA GLY A 250 34.18 2.20 25.36
C GLY A 250 33.84 1.16 24.30
N LEU A 251 32.94 0.22 24.63
CA LEU A 251 32.48 -0.82 23.70
C LEU A 251 31.78 -0.22 22.49
N LEU A 252 30.98 0.84 22.66
CA LEU A 252 30.31 1.52 21.56
C LEU A 252 31.30 2.27 20.66
N ASN A 253 32.32 2.93 21.23
CA ASN A 253 33.41 3.52 20.46
C ASN A 253 34.11 2.46 19.60
N ASP A 254 34.48 1.33 20.19
CA ASP A 254 35.18 0.25 19.48
C ASP A 254 34.29 -0.39 18.42
N THR A 255 32.99 -0.51 18.69
CA THR A 255 31.99 -0.96 17.70
C THR A 255 31.95 0.00 16.51
N LEU A 256 31.89 1.31 16.73
CA LEU A 256 31.86 2.32 15.67
C LEU A 256 33.16 2.33 14.86
N LYS A 257 34.30 2.23 15.53
CA LYS A 257 35.61 2.13 14.88
C LYS A 257 35.67 0.92 13.94
N GLU A 258 35.32 -0.26 14.45
CA GLU A 258 35.32 -1.50 13.68
C GLU A 258 34.32 -1.43 12.51
N LEU A 259 33.14 -0.85 12.73
CA LEU A 259 32.14 -0.63 11.69
C LEU A 259 32.66 0.26 10.55
N LEU A 260 33.40 1.34 10.87
CA LEU A 260 34.01 2.22 9.87
C LEU A 260 35.13 1.51 9.10
N GLU A 261 35.97 0.74 9.80
CA GLU A 261 37.06 -0.05 9.19
C GLU A 261 36.51 -1.15 8.26
N GLU A 262 35.40 -1.80 8.63
CA GLU A 262 34.69 -2.79 7.80
C GLU A 262 34.01 -2.17 6.57
N ASN A 263 33.76 -0.86 6.55
CA ASN A 263 32.98 -0.18 5.52
C ASN A 263 33.73 1.01 4.89
N PRO A 264 34.90 0.80 4.25
CA PRO A 264 35.71 1.86 3.66
C PRO A 264 35.02 2.62 2.51
N GLN A 265 33.91 2.09 1.98
CA GLN A 265 33.06 2.76 1.00
C GLN A 265 32.29 3.96 1.57
N TRP A 266 32.19 4.12 2.89
CA TRP A 266 31.50 5.24 3.55
C TRP A 266 32.28 6.55 3.52
N LYS A 267 32.65 6.97 2.32
CA LYS A 267 33.46 8.16 2.05
C LYS A 267 32.73 9.45 2.40
N ASN A 268 31.41 9.41 2.64
CA ASN A 268 30.64 10.61 2.98
C ASN A 268 30.40 10.75 4.48
N ILE A 269 31.00 9.94 5.35
CA ILE A 269 31.06 10.21 6.78
C ILE A 269 32.31 11.06 7.07
N GLY A 270 32.13 12.22 7.70
CA GLY A 270 33.22 13.16 8.00
C GLY A 270 33.58 13.18 9.48
N GLY A 271 32.57 13.30 10.34
CA GLY A 271 32.76 13.36 11.79
C GLY A 271 31.71 12.59 12.56
N ILE A 272 32.14 11.93 13.63
CA ILE A 272 31.28 11.28 14.61
C ILE A 272 31.66 11.80 16.00
N TRP A 273 30.65 12.28 16.72
CA TRP A 273 30.77 12.74 18.09
C TRP A 273 30.03 11.78 19.03
N LEU A 274 30.75 10.89 19.68
CA LEU A 274 30.21 10.01 20.71
C LEU A 274 30.24 10.73 22.07
N ASP A 275 29.07 10.97 22.64
CA ASP A 275 28.92 11.60 23.94
C ASP A 275 28.77 10.57 25.05
N GLY A 276 29.81 10.46 25.87
CA GLY A 276 29.84 9.59 27.05
C GLY A 276 29.09 10.15 28.26
N TYR A 277 28.64 11.41 28.21
CA TYR A 277 28.04 12.18 29.30
C TYR A 277 28.91 12.24 30.57
N SER A 278 28.93 11.17 31.36
CA SER A 278 29.72 11.05 32.60
C SER A 278 30.70 9.88 32.56
N SER A 279 31.04 9.39 31.37
CA SER A 279 32.03 8.33 31.19
C SER A 279 33.43 8.81 31.54
N THR A 280 34.31 7.85 31.84
CA THR A 280 35.76 8.09 31.96
C THR A 280 36.47 8.02 30.62
N VAL A 281 35.78 7.61 29.54
CA VAL A 281 36.36 7.48 28.20
C VAL A 281 36.41 8.86 27.53
N CYS A 282 37.61 9.23 27.06
CA CYS A 282 37.85 10.39 26.20
C CYS A 282 38.91 9.96 25.18
N GLN A 283 38.58 9.98 23.89
CA GLN A 283 39.42 9.39 22.84
C GLN A 283 39.26 10.11 21.51
N ASP A 284 40.32 10.08 20.70
CA ASP A 284 40.33 10.51 19.31
C ASP A 284 40.76 9.34 18.42
N ASN A 285 39.94 9.04 17.43
CA ASN A 285 40.20 8.01 16.44
C ASN A 285 40.06 8.62 15.03
N GLN A 286 41.10 8.45 14.21
CA GLN A 286 41.06 8.79 12.79
C GLN A 286 40.95 7.49 11.98
N ILE A 287 39.85 7.31 11.23
CA ILE A 287 39.61 6.13 10.39
C ILE A 287 39.40 6.61 8.95
N GLY A 288 40.43 6.44 8.11
CA GLY A 288 40.45 7.05 6.78
C GLY A 288 40.26 8.58 6.90
N ASP A 289 39.23 9.12 6.25
CA ASP A 289 38.87 10.54 6.34
C ASP A 289 37.87 10.85 7.47
N THR A 290 37.41 9.85 8.24
CA THR A 290 36.43 10.04 9.32
C THR A 290 37.10 10.32 10.66
N LYS A 291 36.66 11.38 11.33
CA LYS A 291 37.03 11.70 12.71
C LYS A 291 36.00 11.13 13.68
N LEU A 292 36.38 10.16 14.51
CA LEU A 292 35.56 9.64 15.61
C LEU A 292 36.11 10.16 16.94
N ARG A 293 35.31 10.97 17.64
CA ARG A 293 35.68 11.60 18.91
C ARG A 293 34.75 11.15 20.02
N VAL A 294 35.33 10.79 21.16
CA VAL A 294 34.60 10.53 22.40
C VAL A 294 34.83 11.69 23.35
N ARG A 295 33.76 12.38 23.73
CA ARG A 295 33.77 13.48 24.70
C ARG A 295 32.60 13.35 25.66
N ASN A 296 32.65 14.07 26.77
CA ASN A 296 31.68 14.00 27.86
C ASN A 296 31.04 15.37 28.06
N THR A 297 29.74 15.49 27.81
CA THR A 297 28.99 16.75 28.04
C THR A 297 28.51 16.91 29.49
N GLY A 298 28.50 15.83 30.27
CA GLY A 298 28.17 15.83 31.69
C GLY A 298 29.40 16.01 32.58
N SER A 299 29.50 15.23 33.66
CA SER A 299 30.58 15.34 34.64
C SER A 299 31.83 14.51 34.30
N GLY A 300 31.88 13.88 33.13
CA GLY A 300 33.04 13.10 32.69
C GLY A 300 34.24 13.98 32.34
N SER A 301 35.45 13.43 32.41
CA SER A 301 36.67 14.16 32.03
C SER A 301 36.82 14.23 30.51
N ASN A 302 37.25 15.39 30.01
CA ASN A 302 37.65 15.59 28.61
C ASN A 302 39.17 15.81 28.48
N GLY A 303 39.95 15.47 29.51
CA GLY A 303 41.40 15.68 29.51
C GLY A 303 41.78 17.14 29.26
N SER A 304 42.71 17.36 28.33
CA SER A 304 43.16 18.70 27.90
C SER A 304 42.39 19.26 26.71
N HIS A 305 41.36 18.57 26.22
CA HIS A 305 40.59 19.03 25.07
C HIS A 305 39.72 20.23 25.44
N VAL A 306 39.59 21.16 24.49
CA VAL A 306 38.75 22.36 24.61
C VAL A 306 38.02 22.60 23.30
N LEU A 307 36.81 23.13 23.37
CA LEU A 307 36.09 23.58 22.18
C LEU A 307 36.76 24.82 21.61
N GLN A 308 36.75 24.93 20.27
CA GLN A 308 37.24 26.11 19.55
C GLN A 308 36.55 27.40 20.02
N SER A 309 35.27 27.29 20.40
CA SER A 309 34.47 28.41 20.88
C SER A 309 34.90 28.93 22.26
N GLY A 310 35.77 28.21 22.97
CA GLY A 310 36.14 28.47 24.36
C GLY A 310 35.05 28.16 25.39
N LYS A 311 33.88 27.66 24.94
CA LYS A 311 32.79 27.25 25.83
C LYS A 311 33.08 25.90 26.49
N PRO A 312 32.52 25.64 27.68
CA PRO A 312 32.60 24.30 28.27
C PRO A 312 31.80 23.30 27.44
N TYR A 313 32.24 22.03 27.40
CA TYR A 313 31.49 20.92 26.79
C TYR A 313 30.08 20.77 27.34
N SER A 314 29.88 21.16 28.61
CA SER A 314 28.57 21.17 29.24
C SER A 314 27.61 22.20 28.66
N ASP A 315 28.01 23.11 27.75
CA ASP A 315 27.09 23.93 26.95
C ASP A 315 26.51 23.17 25.74
N LEU A 316 27.22 22.14 25.25
CA LEU A 316 26.77 21.34 24.12
C LEU A 316 25.57 20.47 24.48
N GLY A 317 24.71 20.26 23.50
CA GLY A 317 23.76 19.16 23.50
C GLY A 317 23.77 18.47 22.14
N GLN A 318 23.17 17.28 22.07
CA GLN A 318 23.23 16.43 20.89
C GLN A 318 22.57 17.04 19.63
N MET A 319 21.76 18.09 19.80
CA MET A 319 21.08 18.82 18.72
C MET A 319 21.79 20.15 18.35
N SER A 320 22.96 20.45 18.94
CA SER A 320 23.79 21.59 18.53
C SER A 320 24.22 21.52 17.07
N LYS A 321 24.62 22.68 16.51
CA LYS A 321 25.17 22.75 15.14
C LYS A 321 26.52 22.02 15.08
N ALA A 322 26.93 21.56 13.89
CA ALA A 322 28.15 20.74 13.77
C ALA A 322 29.40 21.54 14.16
N GLU A 323 29.47 22.80 13.73
CA GLU A 323 30.58 23.69 14.03
C GLU A 323 30.76 23.98 15.52
N ASP A 324 29.71 23.82 16.34
CA ASP A 324 29.80 23.99 17.80
C ASP A 324 30.68 22.90 18.45
N PHE A 325 30.84 21.74 17.81
CA PHE A 325 31.64 20.61 18.29
C PHE A 325 33.12 20.68 17.89
N ALA A 326 33.52 21.68 17.10
CA ALA A 326 34.89 21.82 16.64
C ALA A 326 35.86 22.10 17.79
N GLU A 327 37.05 21.49 17.75
CA GLU A 327 38.15 21.77 18.68
C GLU A 327 39.29 22.58 18.02
N SER A 328 39.16 22.89 16.72
CA SER A 328 40.05 23.81 16.00
C SER A 328 39.29 24.71 15.01
N PRO A 329 39.89 25.82 14.53
CA PRO A 329 39.30 26.66 13.49
C PRO A 329 39.03 25.91 12.16
N GLU A 330 39.94 25.00 11.77
CA GLU A 330 39.80 24.20 10.56
C GLU A 330 38.59 23.26 10.65
N GLU A 331 38.39 22.66 11.82
CA GLU A 331 37.24 21.80 12.08
C GLU A 331 35.93 22.58 12.07
N ALA A 332 35.91 23.82 12.58
CA ALA A 332 34.71 24.64 12.55
C ALA A 332 34.26 24.90 11.10
N ILE A 333 35.20 25.15 10.18
CA ILE A 333 34.93 25.32 8.75
C ILE A 333 34.45 24.01 8.12
N GLU A 334 35.14 22.90 8.41
CA GLU A 334 34.79 21.57 7.89
C GLU A 334 33.37 21.16 8.32
N PHE A 335 33.10 21.25 9.62
CA PHE A 335 31.85 20.83 10.25
C PHE A 335 30.67 21.73 9.85
N ALA A 336 30.88 23.04 9.66
CA ALA A 336 29.84 23.94 9.14
C ALA A 336 29.34 23.53 7.75
N ASN A 337 30.15 22.81 6.97
CA ASN A 337 29.76 22.32 5.64
C ASN A 337 29.17 20.88 5.66
N CYS A 338 29.08 20.25 6.84
CA CYS A 338 28.49 18.92 6.96
C CYS A 338 26.96 18.95 6.94
N GLU A 339 26.38 17.83 6.50
CA GLU A 339 24.99 17.49 6.79
C GLU A 339 24.90 16.93 8.22
N ARG A 340 23.94 17.43 9.01
CA ARG A 340 23.77 17.02 10.42
C ARG A 340 22.93 15.76 10.56
N PHE A 341 23.43 14.83 11.36
CA PHE A 341 22.69 13.67 11.81
C PHE A 341 22.81 13.53 13.34
N LYS A 342 21.76 13.01 13.97
CA LYS A 342 21.79 12.59 15.37
C LYS A 342 21.31 11.15 15.44
N ILE A 343 22.10 10.28 16.08
CA ILE A 343 21.58 9.01 16.58
C ILE A 343 20.66 9.29 17.76
N PHE A 344 19.46 8.77 17.67
CA PHE A 344 18.42 8.94 18.67
C PHE A 344 18.22 7.58 19.35
N ALA A 345 18.57 7.50 20.64
CA ALA A 345 18.44 6.26 21.39
C ALA A 345 16.95 6.03 21.68
N TRP A 346 16.43 4.94 21.14
CA TRP A 346 15.02 4.56 21.20
C TRP A 346 14.86 3.22 21.93
N ASP A 347 13.63 2.77 22.11
CA ASP A 347 13.29 1.45 22.64
C ASP A 347 12.52 0.59 21.63
N HIS A 348 12.18 -0.63 22.04
CA HIS A 348 11.58 -1.62 21.17
C HIS A 348 10.06 -1.41 20.98
N PHE A 349 9.38 -0.80 21.94
CA PHE A 349 7.93 -0.89 22.14
C PHE A 349 7.20 0.45 22.10
N SER A 350 7.91 1.58 22.18
CA SER A 350 7.31 2.92 22.12
C SER A 350 7.25 3.49 20.70
N TYR A 351 6.56 4.62 20.54
CA TYR A 351 6.75 5.51 19.39
C TYR A 351 8.02 6.34 19.60
N GLU A 352 8.62 6.85 18.52
CA GLU A 352 9.80 7.70 18.62
C GLU A 352 9.49 8.90 19.52
N GLY A 353 10.25 9.07 20.61
CA GLY A 353 10.05 10.16 21.57
C GLY A 353 9.55 9.72 22.94
N ASN A 354 8.87 8.58 23.06
CA ASN A 354 8.45 7.92 24.31
C ASN A 354 8.08 8.87 25.47
N ASP A 355 9.03 9.21 26.33
CA ASP A 355 8.86 10.15 27.45
C ASP A 355 8.28 11.49 27.02
N TRP A 356 8.79 12.09 25.93
CA TRP A 356 8.26 13.35 25.41
C TRP A 356 6.88 13.19 24.77
N VAL A 357 6.58 12.00 24.22
CA VAL A 357 5.21 11.71 23.77
C VAL A 357 4.24 11.83 24.94
N GLY A 358 4.65 11.37 26.13
CA GLY A 358 3.95 11.57 27.41
C GLY A 358 4.09 12.96 28.04
N GLY A 359 4.80 13.91 27.42
CA GLY A 359 5.03 15.26 27.92
C GLY A 359 6.18 15.43 28.92
N SER A 360 7.04 14.41 29.08
CA SER A 360 8.21 14.45 29.97
C SER A 360 9.47 14.72 29.17
N ARG A 361 10.21 15.80 29.49
CA ARG A 361 11.50 16.12 28.85
C ARG A 361 12.65 15.40 29.56
N MET A 362 12.58 14.07 29.61
CA MET A 362 13.55 13.18 30.25
C MET A 362 14.12 12.17 29.24
N THR A 363 15.33 11.68 29.51
CA THR A 363 16.10 10.73 28.66
C THR A 363 16.50 11.28 27.29
N ASP A 364 17.31 10.54 26.51
CA ASP A 364 17.68 10.94 25.14
C ASP A 364 16.44 11.05 24.23
N GLU A 365 15.38 10.32 24.53
CA GLU A 365 14.13 10.36 23.76
C GLU A 365 13.45 11.74 23.83
N ALA A 366 13.72 12.50 24.89
CA ALA A 366 13.27 13.88 25.00
C ALA A 366 13.94 14.86 24.02
N ASN A 367 14.91 14.44 23.21
CA ASN A 367 15.35 15.26 22.08
C ASN A 367 14.22 15.53 21.06
N MET A 368 13.14 14.74 21.07
CA MET A 368 11.91 15.09 20.32
C MET A 368 11.26 16.38 20.81
N ALA A 369 11.52 16.80 22.05
CA ALA A 369 11.08 18.09 22.57
C ALA A 369 11.82 19.27 21.92
N ALA A 370 13.02 19.03 21.40
CA ALA A 370 13.87 20.06 20.81
C ALA A 370 13.59 20.29 19.31
N CYS A 371 12.74 19.50 18.68
CA CYS A 371 12.54 19.54 17.23
C CYS A 371 11.09 19.23 16.82
N ASN A 372 10.78 19.43 15.54
CA ASN A 372 9.44 19.16 15.00
C ASN A 372 9.18 17.69 14.59
N GLY A 373 10.03 16.74 15.02
CA GLY A 373 9.98 15.33 14.58
C GLY A 373 8.62 14.66 14.77
N LEU A 374 7.95 14.88 15.90
CA LEU A 374 6.61 14.34 16.15
C LEU A 374 5.54 14.95 15.22
N GLY A 375 5.73 16.21 14.79
CA GLY A 375 4.86 16.81 13.78
C GLY A 375 5.07 16.21 12.40
N VAL A 376 6.34 15.96 12.03
CA VAL A 376 6.71 15.26 10.78
C VAL A 376 6.12 13.85 10.72
N MET A 377 6.18 13.11 11.83
CA MET A 377 5.63 11.75 11.91
C MET A 377 4.11 11.74 11.87
N SER A 378 3.48 12.57 12.69
CA SER A 378 2.03 12.54 12.87
C SER A 378 1.25 13.22 11.75
N GLY A 379 1.90 14.13 11.01
CA GLY A 379 1.25 15.04 10.07
C GLY A 379 0.51 16.21 10.75
N PHE A 380 0.57 16.31 12.08
CA PHE A 380 -0.03 17.41 12.82
C PHE A 380 1.06 18.44 13.18
N PRO A 381 0.99 19.68 12.64
CA PRO A 381 1.95 20.70 12.98
C PRO A 381 1.76 21.11 14.44
N GLY A 382 2.84 21.01 15.21
CA GLY A 382 2.93 21.48 16.58
C GLY A 382 3.53 22.88 16.65
N GLN A 383 3.92 23.30 17.85
CA GLN A 383 4.57 24.59 18.07
C GLN A 383 5.67 24.48 19.13
N TYR A 384 6.84 25.03 18.81
CA TYR A 384 7.88 25.23 19.82
C TYR A 384 7.52 26.40 20.74
N ARG A 385 7.37 26.12 22.03
CA ARG A 385 7.11 27.13 23.07
C ARG A 385 8.42 27.45 23.76
N ASN A 386 8.86 28.70 23.67
CA ASN A 386 10.12 29.20 24.27
C ASN A 386 9.87 30.19 25.42
N GLU A 387 8.67 30.18 25.99
CA GLU A 387 8.37 31.02 27.14
C GLU A 387 9.14 30.48 28.36
N ASN A 388 9.72 31.37 29.17
CA ASN A 388 10.36 30.93 30.40
C ASN A 388 9.28 30.30 31.27
N PRO A 389 9.43 29.04 31.70
CA PRO A 389 8.53 28.53 32.71
C PRO A 389 8.66 29.44 33.93
N GLU A 390 7.53 29.86 34.50
CA GLU A 390 7.49 30.18 35.93
C GLU A 390 8.06 28.96 36.70
N ILE A 391 8.35 29.08 37.99
CA ILE A 391 9.10 28.05 38.75
C ILE A 391 8.52 26.61 38.60
N ASP A 392 7.25 26.46 38.19
CA ASP A 392 6.57 25.19 37.88
C ASP A 392 5.95 25.11 36.46
N GLY A 393 6.38 25.95 35.52
CA GLY A 393 5.84 26.04 34.16
C GLY A 393 6.29 24.90 33.22
N PRO A 394 5.58 24.72 32.09
CA PRO A 394 5.94 23.73 31.09
C PRO A 394 7.36 23.97 30.52
N PRO A 395 8.19 22.93 30.31
CA PRO A 395 9.53 23.12 29.76
C PRO A 395 9.47 23.72 28.36
N LYS A 396 10.49 24.50 27.99
CA LYS A 396 10.67 24.94 26.60
C LYS A 396 10.77 23.72 25.69
N ALA A 397 9.87 23.59 24.71
CA ALA A 397 9.74 22.38 23.92
C ALA A 397 8.77 22.50 22.74
N TYR A 398 8.77 21.50 21.85
CA TYR A 398 7.84 21.33 20.75
C TYR A 398 6.58 20.56 21.17
N TYR A 399 5.50 21.32 21.42
CA TYR A 399 4.22 20.82 21.87
C TYR A 399 3.31 20.42 20.71
N PRO A 400 2.32 19.52 20.93
CA PRO A 400 1.27 19.27 19.96
C PRO A 400 0.45 20.54 19.67
N PRO A 401 -0.36 20.55 18.60
CA PRO A 401 -1.29 21.64 18.31
C PRO A 401 -2.25 21.92 19.47
N GLU A 402 -2.85 23.11 19.43
CA GLU A 402 -3.86 23.54 20.40
C GLU A 402 -5.00 22.51 20.54
N GLY A 403 -5.50 22.34 21.77
CA GLY A 403 -6.49 21.32 22.13
C GLY A 403 -5.89 20.03 22.70
N TYR A 404 -4.57 19.83 22.60
CA TYR A 404 -3.86 18.68 23.19
C TYR A 404 -2.80 19.13 24.19
N ARG A 405 -2.73 18.45 25.33
CA ARG A 405 -1.70 18.65 26.35
C ARG A 405 -0.40 17.92 26.01
N THR A 406 -0.52 16.70 25.47
CA THR A 406 0.60 15.83 25.13
C THR A 406 0.40 15.19 23.76
N TRP A 407 1.48 14.73 23.15
CA TRP A 407 1.40 13.99 21.89
C TRP A 407 0.70 12.63 22.07
N GLU A 408 0.85 12.01 23.24
CA GLU A 408 0.11 10.81 23.64
C GLU A 408 -1.41 11.05 23.57
N GLN A 409 -1.89 12.17 24.13
CA GLN A 409 -3.30 12.54 24.05
C GLN A 409 -3.75 12.72 22.59
N LEU A 410 -2.92 13.36 21.76
CA LEU A 410 -3.20 13.52 20.33
C LEU A 410 -3.32 12.17 19.63
N PHE A 411 -2.39 11.24 19.87
CA PHE A 411 -2.39 9.92 19.25
C PHE A 411 -3.61 9.09 19.65
N TYR A 412 -3.96 9.06 20.94
CA TYR A 412 -5.14 8.34 21.39
C TYR A 412 -6.46 8.97 20.90
N SER A 413 -6.57 10.30 20.94
CA SER A 413 -7.81 10.99 20.55
C SER A 413 -8.12 10.84 19.06
N ASN A 414 -7.10 10.67 18.22
CA ASN A 414 -7.25 10.48 16.78
C ASN A 414 -7.14 9.00 16.34
N ASN A 415 -7.01 8.08 17.31
CA ASN A 415 -6.69 6.67 17.07
C ASN A 415 -5.55 6.50 16.04
N LEU A 416 -4.50 7.32 16.19
CA LEU A 416 -3.41 7.47 15.25
C LEU A 416 -2.31 6.44 15.56
N LYS A 417 -2.04 5.55 14.60
CA LYS A 417 -0.97 4.54 14.69
C LYS A 417 0.18 4.82 13.72
N GLN A 418 1.38 4.35 14.07
CA GLN A 418 2.54 4.38 13.17
C GLN A 418 2.22 3.67 11.84
N SER A 419 2.75 4.17 10.72
CA SER A 419 2.64 3.56 9.40
C SER A 419 4.02 3.14 8.91
N ILE A 420 4.23 1.85 8.66
CA ILE A 420 5.49 1.29 8.17
C ILE A 420 5.37 0.73 6.75
N ALA A 421 4.20 0.22 6.36
CA ALA A 421 4.06 -0.63 5.17
C ALA A 421 4.50 0.07 3.87
N ASP A 422 4.28 1.38 3.78
CA ASP A 422 4.57 2.20 2.61
C ASP A 422 5.91 2.95 2.69
N ARG A 423 6.69 2.73 3.75
CA ARG A 423 7.96 3.42 4.01
C ARG A 423 9.01 2.53 4.67
N LEU A 424 8.88 1.21 4.49
CA LEU A 424 9.84 0.22 4.97
C LEU A 424 10.89 -0.07 3.90
N PHE A 425 12.15 0.08 4.27
CA PHE A 425 13.29 -0.21 3.42
C PHE A 425 14.14 -1.32 4.05
N VAL A 426 14.52 -2.30 3.23
CA VAL A 426 15.43 -3.38 3.62
C VAL A 426 16.81 -3.03 3.09
N PHE A 427 17.79 -3.02 3.97
CA PHE A 427 19.19 -2.92 3.61
C PHE A 427 19.72 -4.30 3.21
N ASP A 428 20.06 -4.44 1.93
CA ASP A 428 20.53 -5.68 1.33
C ASP A 428 21.65 -5.39 0.32
N ASN A 429 22.76 -6.12 0.43
CA ASN A 429 23.93 -6.00 -0.46
C ASN A 429 24.38 -4.54 -0.72
N GLY A 430 24.46 -3.73 0.33
CA GLY A 430 24.94 -2.34 0.23
C GLY A 430 23.91 -1.34 -0.28
N ASN A 431 22.64 -1.73 -0.50
CA ASN A 431 21.59 -0.86 -1.01
C ASN A 431 20.30 -0.95 -0.20
N PHE A 432 19.51 0.11 -0.20
CA PHE A 432 18.16 0.11 0.36
C PHE A 432 17.13 -0.23 -0.71
N VAL A 433 16.34 -1.27 -0.45
CA VAL A 433 15.20 -1.67 -1.28
C VAL A 433 13.91 -1.38 -0.54
N GLN A 434 13.05 -0.53 -1.09
CA GLN A 434 11.73 -0.30 -0.52
C GLN A 434 10.85 -1.53 -0.74
N LEU A 435 10.27 -2.07 0.34
CA LEU A 435 9.27 -3.11 0.22
C LEU A 435 7.96 -2.50 -0.26
N LYS A 436 7.40 -3.03 -1.33
CA LYS A 436 6.09 -2.63 -1.83
C LYS A 436 5.01 -3.45 -1.11
N THR A 437 3.94 -2.79 -0.69
CA THR A 437 2.72 -3.50 -0.27
C THR A 437 2.04 -4.13 -1.49
N ASN A 438 1.15 -5.10 -1.28
CA ASN A 438 0.40 -5.68 -2.40
C ASN A 438 -0.40 -4.58 -3.12
N ASN A 439 -0.97 -3.64 -2.36
CA ASN A 439 -1.71 -2.51 -2.92
C ASN A 439 -0.83 -1.51 -3.68
N ALA A 440 0.39 -1.23 -3.19
CA ALA A 440 1.33 -0.34 -3.89
C ALA A 440 1.83 -0.99 -5.19
N ALA A 441 2.21 -2.28 -5.13
CA ALA A 441 2.64 -3.04 -6.31
C ALA A 441 1.52 -3.14 -7.35
N LYS A 442 0.29 -3.41 -6.91
CA LYS A 442 -0.91 -3.35 -7.76
C LYS A 442 -1.02 -1.96 -8.38
N LYS A 443 -1.09 -0.89 -7.58
CA LYS A 443 -1.26 0.48 -8.08
C LYS A 443 -0.20 0.87 -9.12
N GLU A 444 1.06 0.52 -8.89
CA GLU A 444 2.15 0.80 -9.84
C GLU A 444 2.01 0.00 -11.13
N LEU A 445 1.72 -1.30 -11.06
CA LEU A 445 1.42 -2.11 -12.25
C LEU A 445 0.26 -1.48 -13.04
N PHE A 446 -0.79 -1.05 -12.36
CA PHE A 446 -1.94 -0.42 -13.00
C PHE A 446 -1.61 0.95 -13.61
N GLU A 447 -0.81 1.80 -12.96
CA GLU A 447 -0.35 3.07 -13.54
C GLU A 447 0.59 2.83 -14.73
N GLN A 448 1.44 1.80 -14.69
CA GLN A 448 2.27 1.40 -15.82
C GLN A 448 1.41 0.95 -17.00
N VAL A 449 0.41 0.09 -16.77
CA VAL A 449 -0.54 -0.33 -17.82
C VAL A 449 -1.34 0.87 -18.35
N ARG A 450 -1.75 1.81 -17.49
CA ARG A 450 -2.43 3.05 -17.91
C ARG A 450 -1.51 3.92 -18.79
N SER A 451 -0.23 4.05 -18.43
CA SER A 451 0.77 4.78 -19.22
C SER A 451 0.98 4.14 -20.60
N ASP A 452 1.10 2.81 -20.65
CA ASP A 452 1.25 2.05 -21.89
C ASP A 452 0.00 2.15 -22.79
N LEU A 453 -1.20 2.13 -22.20
CA LEU A 453 -2.45 2.39 -22.92
C LEU A 453 -2.50 3.82 -23.49
N ALA A 454 -2.07 4.81 -22.70
CA ALA A 454 -2.04 6.20 -23.13
C ALA A 454 -1.09 6.39 -24.33
N SER A 455 0.07 5.72 -24.31
CA SER A 455 1.08 5.78 -25.36
C SER A 455 0.81 4.88 -26.57
N SER A 456 -0.07 3.87 -26.45
CA SER A 456 -0.40 2.94 -27.54
C SER A 456 -0.92 3.64 -28.79
N THR A 457 -0.33 3.35 -29.96
CA THR A 457 -0.80 3.88 -31.26
C THR A 457 -1.83 2.98 -31.94
N SER A 458 -2.04 1.76 -31.44
CA SER A 458 -2.97 0.78 -32.01
C SER A 458 -4.41 0.95 -31.53
N LEU A 459 -4.64 1.75 -30.48
CA LEU A 459 -5.94 2.02 -29.89
C LEU A 459 -6.42 3.44 -30.22
N ASP A 460 -7.66 3.58 -30.68
CA ASP A 460 -8.28 4.90 -30.82
C ASP A 460 -8.68 5.49 -29.46
N GLY A 461 -9.00 6.79 -29.43
CA GLY A 461 -9.28 7.51 -28.18
C GLY A 461 -10.49 6.98 -27.40
N VAL A 462 -11.49 6.37 -28.07
CA VAL A 462 -12.66 5.80 -27.40
C VAL A 462 -12.26 4.52 -26.68
N HIS A 463 -11.48 3.67 -27.34
CA HIS A 463 -11.01 2.42 -26.76
C HIS A 463 -10.00 2.64 -25.63
N LYS A 464 -9.08 3.62 -25.74
CA LYS A 464 -8.18 4.01 -24.65
C LYS A 464 -8.95 4.43 -23.39
N LYS A 465 -10.01 5.23 -23.57
CA LYS A 465 -10.87 5.69 -22.48
C LYS A 465 -11.59 4.52 -21.81
N LEU A 466 -12.12 3.58 -22.60
CA LEU A 466 -12.76 2.37 -22.10
C LEU A 466 -11.78 1.51 -21.28
N CYS A 467 -10.60 1.19 -21.82
CA CYS A 467 -9.57 0.42 -21.11
C CYS A 467 -9.13 1.11 -19.80
N THR A 468 -8.97 2.44 -19.82
CA THR A 468 -8.61 3.22 -18.62
C THR A 468 -9.69 3.12 -17.54
N GLN A 469 -10.96 3.17 -17.92
CA GLN A 469 -12.09 3.05 -16.99
C GLN A 469 -12.19 1.62 -16.42
N ILE A 470 -11.93 0.59 -17.25
CA ILE A 470 -11.86 -0.81 -16.80
C ILE A 470 -10.76 -0.99 -15.75
N LEU A 471 -9.55 -0.49 -16.00
CA LEU A 471 -8.45 -0.53 -15.03
C LEU A 471 -8.78 0.21 -13.74
N THR A 472 -9.45 1.36 -13.84
CA THR A 472 -9.87 2.14 -12.67
C THR A 472 -10.91 1.39 -11.83
N ALA A 473 -11.82 0.64 -12.46
CA ALA A 473 -12.79 -0.19 -11.76
C ALA A 473 -12.15 -1.43 -11.12
N ALA A 474 -11.21 -2.08 -11.80
CA ALA A 474 -10.47 -3.23 -11.27
C ALA A 474 -9.60 -2.87 -10.04
N LEU A 475 -9.22 -1.60 -9.90
CA LEU A 475 -8.47 -1.05 -8.77
C LEU A 475 -9.31 -0.81 -7.51
N ASP A 476 -10.64 -0.73 -7.64
CA ASP A 476 -11.52 -0.37 -6.53
C ASP A 476 -12.24 -1.64 -6.02
N PRO A 477 -11.80 -2.21 -4.86
CA PRO A 477 -12.37 -3.44 -4.32
C PRO A 477 -13.86 -3.30 -3.92
N TYR A 478 -14.42 -2.09 -3.93
CA TYR A 478 -15.82 -1.82 -3.59
C TYR A 478 -16.73 -1.64 -4.81
N ASN A 479 -16.20 -1.73 -6.04
CA ASN A 479 -16.91 -1.35 -7.26
C ASN A 479 -17.59 -2.50 -8.02
N GLU A 480 -17.58 -3.73 -7.49
CA GLU A 480 -18.14 -4.93 -8.14
C GLU A 480 -19.65 -4.83 -8.47
N HIS A 481 -20.35 -3.81 -7.97
CA HIS A 481 -21.78 -3.59 -8.18
C HIS A 481 -22.14 -2.23 -8.80
N ASN A 482 -21.18 -1.46 -9.32
CA ASN A 482 -21.48 -0.10 -9.79
C ASN A 482 -22.25 -0.10 -11.13
N PRO A 483 -23.53 0.34 -11.15
CA PRO A 483 -24.36 0.37 -12.36
C PRO A 483 -23.81 1.31 -13.44
N MET A 484 -22.91 2.22 -13.09
CA MET A 484 -22.30 3.17 -14.02
C MET A 484 -21.41 2.48 -15.07
N PHE A 485 -20.86 1.30 -14.74
CA PHE A 485 -20.05 0.50 -15.67
C PHE A 485 -20.89 -0.06 -16.85
N LEU A 486 -22.16 -0.37 -16.59
CA LEU A 486 -23.10 -0.89 -17.59
C LEU A 486 -23.59 0.17 -18.59
N GLY A 487 -23.60 1.45 -18.18
CA GLY A 487 -24.01 2.56 -19.05
C GLY A 487 -22.98 2.90 -20.14
N LEU A 488 -21.69 2.70 -19.87
CA LEU A 488 -20.59 3.22 -20.70
C LEU A 488 -20.46 2.57 -22.08
N LEU A 489 -20.78 1.28 -22.20
CA LEU A 489 -20.79 0.56 -23.48
C LEU A 489 -21.99 0.95 -24.35
N THR A 490 -23.10 1.40 -23.77
CA THR A 490 -24.31 1.71 -24.53
C THR A 490 -24.38 3.15 -25.03
N THR A 491 -23.75 4.10 -24.31
CA THR A 491 -23.78 5.53 -24.65
C THR A 491 -22.76 5.96 -25.69
N ASN A 492 -21.64 5.24 -25.86
CA ASN A 492 -20.52 5.67 -26.71
C ASN A 492 -20.44 4.97 -28.07
N LEU A 493 -21.31 3.99 -28.36
CA LEU A 493 -21.31 3.29 -29.64
C LEU A 493 -21.92 4.17 -30.75
N PRO A 494 -21.23 4.36 -31.89
CA PRO A 494 -21.81 5.01 -33.06
C PRO A 494 -23.14 4.33 -33.45
N LYS A 495 -24.24 5.10 -33.51
CA LYS A 495 -25.59 4.56 -33.75
C LYS A 495 -25.72 3.78 -35.07
N ASN A 496 -24.89 4.10 -36.06
CA ASN A 496 -25.02 3.59 -37.42
C ASN A 496 -24.14 2.37 -37.73
N ASP A 497 -23.40 1.82 -36.74
CA ASP A 497 -22.52 0.66 -36.97
C ASP A 497 -22.30 -0.17 -35.69
N ARG A 498 -23.34 -0.30 -34.86
CA ARG A 498 -23.23 -0.87 -33.50
C ARG A 498 -22.72 -2.30 -33.48
N VAL A 499 -23.08 -3.13 -34.45
CA VAL A 499 -22.70 -4.55 -34.49
C VAL A 499 -21.25 -4.73 -34.92
N SER A 500 -20.83 -4.06 -36.01
CA SER A 500 -19.44 -4.05 -36.47
C SER A 500 -18.51 -3.51 -35.38
N TYR A 501 -18.90 -2.39 -34.78
CA TYR A 501 -18.14 -1.79 -33.69
C TYR A 501 -18.10 -2.71 -32.46
N ALA A 502 -19.22 -3.31 -32.05
CA ALA A 502 -19.26 -4.25 -30.93
C ALA A 502 -18.35 -5.47 -31.14
N LYS A 503 -18.31 -6.04 -32.35
CA LYS A 503 -17.38 -7.13 -32.70
C LYS A 503 -15.92 -6.67 -32.65
N LYS A 504 -15.61 -5.49 -33.19
CA LYS A 504 -14.26 -4.91 -33.12
C LYS A 504 -13.82 -4.67 -31.67
N THR A 505 -14.73 -4.15 -30.85
CA THR A 505 -14.52 -3.96 -29.41
C THR A 505 -14.32 -5.29 -28.70
N GLN A 506 -15.07 -6.34 -29.03
CA GLN A 506 -14.89 -7.68 -28.46
C GLN A 506 -13.47 -8.21 -28.67
N ASN A 507 -13.01 -8.26 -29.93
CA ASN A 507 -11.69 -8.80 -30.27
C ASN A 507 -10.55 -8.02 -29.59
N MET A 508 -10.71 -6.70 -29.50
CA MET A 508 -9.72 -5.83 -28.85
C MET A 508 -9.70 -6.04 -27.33
N ILE A 509 -10.86 -6.26 -26.71
CA ILE A 509 -10.99 -6.54 -25.29
C ILE A 509 -10.34 -7.88 -24.94
N GLU A 510 -10.55 -8.92 -25.75
CA GLU A 510 -9.88 -10.22 -25.58
C GLU A 510 -8.35 -10.09 -25.72
N ALA A 511 -7.86 -9.32 -26.70
CA ALA A 511 -6.43 -9.05 -26.85
C ALA A 511 -5.85 -8.30 -25.64
N PHE A 512 -6.57 -7.30 -25.12
CA PHE A 512 -6.15 -6.50 -23.97
C PHE A 512 -6.16 -7.30 -22.66
N GLU A 513 -7.16 -8.16 -22.46
CA GLU A 513 -7.24 -9.09 -21.33
C GLU A 513 -6.05 -10.05 -21.30
N ASN A 514 -5.77 -10.70 -22.43
CA ASN A 514 -4.65 -11.64 -22.53
C ASN A 514 -3.31 -10.98 -22.21
N GLU A 515 -3.08 -9.75 -22.71
CA GLU A 515 -1.86 -8.99 -22.41
C GLU A 515 -1.80 -8.56 -20.94
N LEU A 516 -2.93 -8.15 -20.34
CA LEU A 516 -3.00 -7.77 -18.94
C LEU A 516 -2.74 -8.96 -18.02
N VAL A 517 -3.36 -10.12 -18.28
CA VAL A 517 -3.14 -11.36 -17.54
C VAL A 517 -1.68 -11.76 -17.63
N LYS A 518 -1.10 -11.78 -18.82
CA LYS A 518 0.33 -12.10 -19.02
C LYS A 518 1.26 -11.19 -18.21
N ARG A 519 0.98 -9.89 -18.14
CA ARG A 519 1.79 -8.95 -17.34
C ARG A 519 1.63 -9.16 -15.83
N VAL A 520 0.42 -9.50 -15.38
CA VAL A 520 0.16 -9.85 -13.98
C VAL A 520 0.90 -11.15 -13.62
N GLU A 521 0.89 -12.16 -14.49
CA GLU A 521 1.65 -13.41 -14.33
C GLU A 521 3.17 -13.18 -14.25
N GLN A 522 3.68 -12.16 -14.96
CA GLN A 522 5.10 -11.78 -14.97
C GLN A 522 5.50 -10.84 -13.82
N SER A 523 4.54 -10.39 -13.00
CA SER A 523 4.79 -9.44 -11.91
C SER A 523 5.10 -10.16 -10.58
N ASP A 524 5.85 -9.50 -9.69
CA ASP A 524 6.15 -9.98 -8.33
C ASP A 524 4.95 -9.84 -7.35
N ILE A 525 3.71 -9.72 -7.86
CA ILE A 525 2.52 -9.53 -7.04
C ILE A 525 2.11 -10.88 -6.41
N LYS A 526 1.99 -10.93 -5.08
CA LYS A 526 1.39 -12.09 -4.39
C LYS A 526 -0.11 -12.17 -4.66
N ASN A 527 -0.64 -13.39 -4.75
CA ASN A 527 -2.04 -13.70 -5.11
C ASN A 527 -2.39 -13.37 -6.56
N THR A 528 -1.47 -13.63 -7.49
CA THR A 528 -1.67 -13.52 -8.94
C THR A 528 -3.00 -14.12 -9.39
N ASP A 529 -3.37 -15.29 -8.86
CA ASP A 529 -4.63 -15.97 -9.19
C ASP A 529 -5.89 -15.15 -8.82
N ASP A 530 -5.90 -14.45 -7.67
CA ASP A 530 -7.04 -13.62 -7.25
C ASP A 530 -7.16 -12.38 -8.13
N VAL A 531 -6.02 -11.77 -8.49
CA VAL A 531 -5.97 -10.62 -9.39
C VAL A 531 -6.46 -11.02 -10.78
N ILE A 532 -5.99 -12.15 -11.31
CA ILE A 532 -6.43 -12.72 -12.59
C ILE A 532 -7.93 -13.05 -12.54
N ALA A 533 -8.42 -13.66 -11.46
CA ALA A 533 -9.85 -13.98 -11.31
C ALA A 533 -10.73 -12.72 -11.36
N ARG A 534 -10.32 -11.63 -10.68
CA ARG A 534 -11.04 -10.33 -10.72
C ARG A 534 -10.99 -9.68 -12.09
N ILE A 535 -9.84 -9.74 -12.76
CA ILE A 535 -9.67 -9.28 -14.15
C ILE A 535 -10.67 -10.02 -15.04
N ASN A 536 -10.65 -11.35 -15.01
CA ASN A 536 -11.54 -12.20 -15.82
C ASN A 536 -13.01 -11.90 -15.53
N LEU A 537 -13.41 -11.71 -14.26
CA LEU A 537 -14.77 -11.36 -13.88
C LEU A 537 -15.22 -10.03 -14.51
N CYS A 538 -14.36 -9.02 -14.51
CA CYS A 538 -14.64 -7.73 -15.15
C CYS A 538 -14.79 -7.88 -16.67
N PHE A 539 -13.90 -8.64 -17.30
CA PHE A 539 -13.94 -8.90 -18.73
C PHE A 539 -15.17 -9.71 -19.15
N ASP A 540 -15.58 -10.71 -18.37
CA ASP A 540 -16.79 -11.50 -18.58
C ASP A 540 -18.05 -10.63 -18.53
N ALA A 541 -18.14 -9.71 -17.56
CA ALA A 541 -19.25 -8.77 -17.48
C ALA A 541 -19.34 -7.91 -18.76
N ILE A 542 -18.20 -7.48 -19.30
CA ILE A 542 -18.15 -6.70 -20.55
C ILE A 542 -18.56 -7.54 -21.75
N ARG A 543 -18.01 -8.75 -21.90
CA ARG A 543 -18.40 -9.69 -22.96
C ARG A 543 -19.90 -9.95 -22.94
N HIS A 544 -20.48 -10.14 -21.76
CA HIS A 544 -21.92 -10.34 -21.60
C HIS A 544 -22.73 -9.13 -22.11
N GLN A 545 -22.28 -7.90 -21.86
CA GLN A 545 -22.95 -6.70 -22.38
C GLN A 545 -22.79 -6.56 -23.89
N ILE A 546 -21.58 -6.80 -24.42
CA ILE A 546 -21.33 -6.79 -25.87
C ILE A 546 -22.24 -7.80 -26.56
N LYS A 547 -22.35 -9.02 -26.01
CA LYS A 547 -23.25 -10.06 -26.49
C LYS A 547 -24.70 -9.60 -26.48
N LYS A 548 -25.19 -8.98 -25.39
CA LYS A 548 -26.54 -8.39 -25.33
C LYS A 548 -26.75 -7.30 -26.38
N ILE A 549 -25.77 -6.43 -26.61
CA ILE A 549 -25.85 -5.38 -27.65
C ILE A 549 -25.94 -6.03 -29.02
N ILE A 550 -25.11 -7.03 -29.29
CA ILE A 550 -25.11 -7.78 -30.54
C ILE A 550 -26.48 -8.46 -30.74
N GLU A 551 -26.97 -9.23 -29.76
CA GLU A 551 -28.26 -9.94 -29.80
C GLU A 551 -29.47 -9.01 -29.94
N ASN A 552 -29.44 -7.84 -29.30
CA ASN A 552 -30.55 -6.87 -29.36
C ASN A 552 -30.56 -6.03 -30.63
N ASN A 553 -29.44 -5.95 -31.36
CA ASN A 553 -29.34 -5.20 -32.62
C ASN A 553 -29.36 -6.09 -33.87
N PHE A 554 -29.34 -7.42 -33.72
CA PHE A 554 -29.58 -8.32 -34.83
C PHE A 554 -31.03 -8.24 -35.32
N LEU A 555 -31.21 -8.18 -36.64
CA LEU A 555 -32.53 -8.21 -37.24
C LEU A 555 -33.21 -9.55 -36.95
N LYS A 556 -34.40 -9.52 -36.35
CA LYS A 556 -35.21 -10.71 -36.07
C LYS A 556 -35.89 -11.20 -37.35
N ILE A 557 -35.12 -11.90 -38.18
CA ILE A 557 -35.56 -12.37 -39.49
C ILE A 557 -35.99 -13.83 -39.40
N LYS A 558 -37.19 -14.14 -39.90
CA LYS A 558 -37.67 -15.52 -40.02
C LYS A 558 -37.20 -16.11 -41.35
N SER A 559 -36.55 -17.28 -41.31
CA SER A 559 -36.36 -18.11 -42.50
C SER A 559 -37.57 -19.03 -42.61
N SER A 560 -38.34 -18.90 -43.68
CA SER A 560 -39.55 -19.71 -43.93
C SER A 560 -39.31 -20.85 -44.91
N TYR A 561 -38.08 -21.37 -45.01
CA TYR A 561 -37.78 -22.51 -45.89
C TYR A 561 -38.14 -23.83 -45.21
N GLN A 562 -39.27 -24.41 -45.62
CA GLN A 562 -39.85 -25.62 -45.00
C GLN A 562 -39.18 -26.95 -45.41
N TYR A 563 -38.21 -26.93 -46.32
CA TYR A 563 -37.59 -28.14 -46.88
C TYR A 563 -36.13 -28.29 -46.42
N GLY A 564 -35.56 -29.50 -46.51
CA GLY A 564 -34.20 -29.76 -46.05
C GLY A 564 -34.06 -29.88 -44.52
N GLN A 565 -35.14 -30.24 -43.82
CA GLN A 565 -35.09 -30.47 -42.38
C GLN A 565 -34.50 -31.83 -42.02
N ASN A 566 -33.75 -31.90 -40.91
CA ASN A 566 -33.10 -33.12 -40.43
C ASN A 566 -32.20 -33.81 -41.47
N ASN A 567 -31.51 -33.03 -42.31
CA ASN A 567 -30.70 -33.52 -43.44
C ASN A 567 -31.49 -34.34 -44.49
N GLN A 568 -32.81 -34.23 -44.52
CA GLN A 568 -33.65 -34.92 -45.51
C GLN A 568 -34.03 -33.98 -46.65
N SER A 569 -33.66 -34.36 -47.87
CA SER A 569 -34.13 -33.71 -49.09
C SER A 569 -35.40 -34.40 -49.60
N ARG A 570 -36.31 -33.66 -50.23
CA ARG A 570 -37.37 -34.29 -51.02
C ARG A 570 -36.75 -35.07 -52.19
N ASN A 571 -37.49 -36.05 -52.72
CA ASN A 571 -37.12 -36.76 -53.94
C ASN A 571 -37.23 -35.80 -55.12
N HIS A 572 -36.08 -35.43 -55.70
CA HIS A 572 -35.99 -34.56 -56.86
C HIS A 572 -35.50 -35.37 -58.05
N ALA A 573 -36.08 -35.16 -59.24
CA ALA A 573 -35.61 -35.78 -60.48
C ALA A 573 -34.18 -35.35 -60.85
N SER A 574 -33.74 -34.18 -60.36
CA SER A 574 -32.36 -33.71 -60.46
C SER A 574 -32.02 -32.85 -59.24
N PRO A 575 -31.44 -33.41 -58.16
CA PRO A 575 -31.02 -32.63 -57.01
C PRO A 575 -29.90 -31.67 -57.40
N VAL A 576 -29.96 -30.44 -56.89
CA VAL A 576 -28.90 -29.45 -57.14
C VAL A 576 -27.64 -29.81 -56.34
N THR A 577 -26.47 -29.61 -56.94
CA THR A 577 -25.16 -29.78 -56.31
C THR A 577 -24.40 -28.45 -56.34
N TYR A 578 -23.35 -28.33 -55.52
CA TYR A 578 -22.49 -27.14 -55.50
C TYR A 578 -21.12 -27.47 -56.08
N SER A 579 -20.67 -26.67 -57.05
CA SER A 579 -19.36 -26.77 -57.68
C SER A 579 -18.45 -25.57 -57.39
N GLY A 580 -18.86 -24.69 -56.47
CA GLY A 580 -18.08 -23.50 -56.12
C GLY A 580 -16.98 -23.77 -55.08
N PRO A 581 -16.20 -22.74 -54.73
CA PRO A 581 -15.02 -22.87 -53.87
C PRO A 581 -15.34 -23.09 -52.38
N ASN A 582 -16.57 -22.85 -51.94
CA ASN A 582 -16.93 -22.96 -50.53
C ASN A 582 -17.08 -24.42 -50.05
N GLU A 583 -16.07 -24.92 -49.33
CA GLU A 583 -15.99 -26.30 -48.82
C GLU A 583 -17.22 -26.73 -48.02
N GLN A 584 -17.87 -25.82 -47.29
CA GLN A 584 -19.00 -26.16 -46.41
C GLN A 584 -20.22 -26.72 -47.15
N TYR A 585 -20.30 -26.50 -48.47
CA TYR A 585 -21.43 -26.90 -49.31
C TYR A 585 -21.14 -28.13 -50.19
N LYS A 586 -19.89 -28.57 -50.36
CA LYS A 586 -19.51 -29.59 -51.35
C LYS A 586 -20.20 -30.94 -51.14
N ASN A 587 -20.44 -31.31 -49.87
CA ASN A 587 -21.06 -32.59 -49.51
C ASN A 587 -22.57 -32.49 -49.30
N LYS A 588 -23.18 -31.36 -49.69
CA LYS A 588 -24.62 -31.10 -49.52
C LYS A 588 -25.26 -31.06 -50.89
N THR A 589 -26.47 -31.64 -51.00
CA THR A 589 -27.24 -31.62 -52.25
C THR A 589 -28.71 -31.33 -51.99
N GLY A 590 -29.45 -31.02 -53.05
CA GLY A 590 -30.89 -30.92 -53.01
C GLY A 590 -31.42 -29.82 -52.08
N ASP A 591 -32.47 -30.13 -51.32
CA ASP A 591 -33.05 -29.15 -50.37
C ASP A 591 -32.12 -28.85 -49.18
N VAL A 592 -31.25 -29.78 -48.79
CA VAL A 592 -30.32 -29.60 -47.67
C VAL A 592 -29.30 -28.52 -48.02
N LEU A 593 -28.72 -28.59 -49.22
CA LEU A 593 -27.80 -27.55 -49.73
C LEU A 593 -28.47 -26.18 -49.76
N LYS A 594 -29.69 -26.09 -50.30
CA LYS A 594 -30.44 -24.83 -50.36
C LYS A 594 -30.73 -24.26 -48.98
N ARG A 595 -31.03 -25.11 -48.00
CA ARG A 595 -31.26 -24.68 -46.62
C ARG A 595 -29.99 -24.11 -45.98
N GLU A 596 -28.86 -24.79 -46.10
CA GLU A 596 -27.59 -24.32 -45.54
C GLU A 596 -27.17 -22.96 -46.14
N ILE A 597 -27.34 -22.80 -47.46
CA ILE A 597 -27.12 -21.51 -48.12
C ILE A 597 -28.05 -20.43 -47.56
N LEU A 598 -29.34 -20.74 -47.38
CA LEU A 598 -30.32 -19.79 -46.85
C LEU A 598 -30.02 -19.40 -45.39
N GLU A 599 -29.57 -20.32 -44.53
CA GLU A 599 -29.15 -19.98 -43.17
C GLU A 599 -27.87 -19.12 -43.17
N SER A 600 -26.89 -19.44 -44.02
CA SER A 600 -25.70 -18.58 -44.17
C SER A 600 -26.07 -17.18 -44.69
N PHE A 601 -27.00 -17.08 -45.63
CA PHE A 601 -27.50 -15.80 -46.12
C PHE A 601 -28.26 -15.05 -45.03
N LYS A 602 -29.08 -15.73 -44.24
CA LYS A 602 -29.81 -15.15 -43.10
C LYS A 602 -28.86 -14.53 -42.08
N GLU A 603 -27.78 -15.21 -41.71
CA GLU A 603 -26.78 -14.70 -40.78
C GLU A 603 -26.16 -13.40 -41.31
N LYS A 604 -25.72 -13.38 -42.57
CA LYS A 604 -25.16 -12.18 -43.21
C LYS A 604 -26.18 -11.04 -43.30
N ILE A 605 -27.44 -11.35 -43.62
CA ILE A 605 -28.51 -10.35 -43.70
C ILE A 605 -28.81 -9.78 -42.30
N ALA A 606 -28.83 -10.62 -41.26
CA ALA A 606 -29.09 -10.20 -39.89
C ALA A 606 -28.04 -9.20 -39.37
N GLU A 607 -26.81 -9.25 -39.89
CA GLU A 607 -25.72 -8.32 -39.57
C GLU A 607 -25.90 -6.90 -40.15
N CYS A 608 -26.80 -6.71 -41.12
CA CYS A 608 -27.01 -5.40 -41.72
C CYS A 608 -27.75 -4.46 -40.76
N SER A 609 -27.24 -3.24 -40.61
CA SER A 609 -27.84 -2.23 -39.73
C SER A 609 -28.54 -1.10 -40.49
N THR A 610 -28.19 -0.92 -41.78
CA THR A 610 -28.75 0.12 -42.64
C THR A 610 -29.32 -0.42 -43.95
N ASP A 611 -30.28 0.31 -44.54
CA ASP A 611 -30.79 -0.01 -45.89
C ASP A 611 -29.65 -0.03 -46.93
N LYS A 612 -28.64 0.82 -46.76
CA LYS A 612 -27.49 0.91 -47.68
C LYS A 612 -26.63 -0.35 -47.60
N GLU A 613 -26.30 -0.82 -46.40
CA GLU A 613 -25.60 -2.09 -46.17
C GLU A 613 -26.42 -3.26 -46.71
N LEU A 614 -27.69 -3.35 -46.34
CA LEU A 614 -28.56 -4.45 -46.76
C LEU A 614 -28.68 -4.51 -48.28
N ASN A 615 -28.89 -3.37 -48.95
CA ASN A 615 -28.97 -3.34 -50.41
C ASN A 615 -27.63 -3.69 -51.07
N LYS A 616 -26.49 -3.28 -50.48
CA LYS A 616 -25.16 -3.66 -50.96
C LYS A 616 -24.94 -5.17 -50.81
N LEU A 617 -25.27 -5.74 -49.65
CA LEU A 617 -25.15 -7.17 -49.39
C LEU A 617 -26.06 -7.97 -50.31
N VAL A 618 -27.33 -7.60 -50.46
CA VAL A 618 -28.27 -8.29 -51.36
C VAL A 618 -27.76 -8.30 -52.80
N LYS A 619 -27.16 -7.21 -53.28
CA LYS A 619 -26.51 -7.19 -54.61
C LYS A 619 -25.35 -8.19 -54.70
N LEU A 620 -24.53 -8.30 -53.65
CA LEU A 620 -23.43 -9.27 -53.60
C LEU A 620 -23.93 -10.71 -53.54
N LEU A 621 -24.93 -10.99 -52.70
CA LEU A 621 -25.53 -12.32 -52.57
C LEU A 621 -26.21 -12.73 -53.88
N ASN A 622 -26.97 -11.84 -54.53
CA ASN A 622 -27.62 -12.13 -55.83
C ASN A 622 -26.62 -12.43 -56.95
N ALA A 623 -25.39 -11.93 -56.85
CA ALA A 623 -24.32 -12.20 -57.82
C ALA A 623 -23.54 -13.49 -57.52
N SER A 624 -23.79 -14.15 -56.39
CA SER A 624 -23.01 -15.30 -55.94
C SER A 624 -23.51 -16.62 -56.56
N ASP A 625 -22.62 -17.61 -56.66
CA ASP A 625 -22.97 -18.94 -57.18
C ASP A 625 -23.97 -19.66 -56.27
N GLU A 626 -23.93 -19.41 -54.96
CA GLU A 626 -24.91 -19.92 -54.01
C GLU A 626 -26.32 -19.40 -54.29
N TYR A 627 -26.46 -18.15 -54.73
CA TYR A 627 -27.77 -17.63 -55.11
C TYR A 627 -28.30 -18.29 -56.39
N ARG A 628 -27.43 -18.56 -57.38
CA ARG A 628 -27.79 -19.34 -58.59
C ARG A 628 -28.29 -20.75 -58.25
N ILE A 629 -27.74 -21.37 -57.22
CA ILE A 629 -28.25 -22.65 -56.70
C ILE A 629 -29.67 -22.51 -56.16
N LEU A 630 -29.97 -21.42 -55.44
CA LEU A 630 -31.32 -21.16 -54.96
C LEU A 630 -32.30 -20.96 -56.12
N GLU A 631 -31.88 -20.34 -57.23
CA GLU A 631 -32.70 -20.13 -58.44
C GLU A 631 -32.96 -21.42 -59.22
N THR A 632 -32.04 -22.39 -59.17
CA THR A 632 -32.15 -23.66 -59.93
C THR A 632 -33.43 -24.43 -59.54
N PRO A 633 -34.40 -24.64 -60.48
CA PRO A 633 -35.61 -25.40 -60.20
C PRO A 633 -35.31 -26.91 -60.11
N GLN A 634 -35.85 -27.58 -59.10
CA GLN A 634 -35.66 -29.03 -58.89
C GLN A 634 -36.88 -29.88 -59.30
N ASP A 635 -38.05 -29.24 -59.48
CA ASP A 635 -39.29 -29.89 -59.94
C ASP A 635 -39.58 -29.56 -61.41
N THR A 636 -40.04 -30.56 -62.18
CA THR A 636 -40.36 -30.46 -63.62
C THR A 636 -41.39 -29.35 -63.92
N PHE A 637 -42.37 -29.18 -63.04
CA PHE A 637 -43.41 -28.15 -63.17
C PHE A 637 -42.86 -26.72 -63.01
N SER A 638 -41.85 -26.53 -62.16
CA SER A 638 -41.21 -25.21 -61.96
C SER A 638 -40.30 -24.86 -63.14
N LYS A 639 -39.70 -25.85 -63.81
CA LYS A 639 -38.92 -25.66 -65.05
C LYS A 639 -39.78 -25.18 -66.22
N ILE A 640 -41.02 -25.65 -66.33
CA ILE A 640 -41.93 -25.34 -67.45
C ILE A 640 -42.61 -23.97 -67.29
N THR A 641 -42.87 -23.54 -66.06
CA THR A 641 -43.71 -22.35 -65.79
C THR A 641 -42.95 -21.08 -65.44
N GLY A 642 -41.61 -21.13 -65.35
CA GLY A 642 -40.77 -19.97 -65.01
C GLY A 642 -41.02 -19.37 -63.62
N LYS A 643 -41.71 -20.10 -62.73
CA LYS A 643 -42.05 -19.60 -61.39
C LYS A 643 -40.83 -19.59 -60.47
N LYS A 644 -40.69 -18.53 -59.67
CA LYS A 644 -39.67 -18.42 -58.60
C LYS A 644 -39.71 -19.64 -57.67
N THR A 645 -38.53 -20.17 -57.35
CA THR A 645 -38.38 -21.32 -56.44
C THR A 645 -38.78 -20.97 -55.00
N SER A 646 -39.09 -21.97 -54.20
CA SER A 646 -39.38 -21.81 -52.76
C SER A 646 -38.20 -21.22 -51.99
N SER A 647 -36.97 -21.54 -52.40
CA SER A 647 -35.74 -21.00 -51.83
C SER A 647 -35.57 -19.51 -52.11
N ILE A 648 -35.86 -19.06 -53.34
CA ILE A 648 -35.82 -17.63 -53.68
C ILE A 648 -36.91 -16.85 -52.93
N LYS A 649 -38.12 -17.42 -52.82
CA LYS A 649 -39.18 -16.81 -51.99
C LYS A 649 -38.77 -16.69 -50.52
N ALA A 650 -38.09 -17.68 -49.97
CA ALA A 650 -37.56 -17.62 -48.61
C ALA A 650 -36.49 -16.52 -48.46
N PHE A 651 -35.56 -16.41 -49.40
CA PHE A 651 -34.57 -15.32 -49.42
C PHE A 651 -35.20 -13.93 -49.53
N GLU A 652 -36.14 -13.73 -50.45
CA GLU A 652 -36.86 -12.47 -50.60
C GLU A 652 -37.65 -12.10 -49.34
N THR A 653 -38.22 -13.11 -48.66
CA THR A 653 -38.87 -12.93 -47.36
C THR A 653 -37.87 -12.48 -46.30
N MET A 654 -36.69 -13.08 -46.23
CA MET A 654 -35.63 -12.68 -45.29
C MET A 654 -35.18 -11.23 -45.52
N VAL A 655 -34.98 -10.82 -46.77
CA VAL A 655 -34.62 -9.43 -47.12
C VAL A 655 -35.76 -8.46 -46.79
N SER A 656 -37.01 -8.86 -47.03
CA SER A 656 -38.19 -8.05 -46.71
C SER A 656 -38.35 -7.85 -45.20
N ASP A 657 -38.20 -8.91 -44.42
CA ASP A 657 -38.22 -8.87 -42.96
C ASP A 657 -37.06 -8.02 -42.42
N ALA A 658 -35.86 -8.17 -42.98
CA ALA A 658 -34.72 -7.33 -42.65
C ALA A 658 -35.01 -5.84 -42.88
N LYS A 659 -35.59 -5.47 -44.04
CA LYS A 659 -36.01 -4.09 -44.32
C LYS A 659 -37.05 -3.57 -43.33
N LYS A 660 -38.02 -4.40 -42.93
CA LYS A 660 -39.03 -4.04 -41.94
C LYS A 660 -38.40 -3.79 -40.57
N GLU A 661 -37.49 -4.65 -40.13
CA GLU A 661 -36.79 -4.50 -38.86
C GLU A 661 -35.87 -3.26 -38.86
N ILE A 662 -35.11 -3.02 -39.93
CA ILE A 662 -34.31 -1.78 -40.09
C ILE A 662 -35.21 -0.54 -40.03
N LYS A 663 -36.38 -0.57 -40.68
CA LYS A 663 -37.34 0.55 -40.64
C LYS A 663 -37.93 0.76 -39.24
N LYS A 664 -38.24 -0.31 -38.50
CA LYS A 664 -38.69 -0.22 -37.10
C LYS A 664 -37.61 0.41 -36.22
N LEU A 665 -36.35 0.02 -36.40
CA LEU A 665 -35.20 0.60 -35.68
C LEU A 665 -35.02 2.10 -35.99
N LYS A 666 -35.33 2.54 -37.22
CA LYS A 666 -35.32 3.98 -37.59
C LYS A 666 -36.50 4.78 -37.01
N LEU A 667 -37.67 4.17 -36.85
CA LEU A 667 -38.89 4.84 -36.39
C LEU A 667 -39.00 4.92 -34.85
N ASN A 668 -38.25 4.09 -34.12
CA ASN A 668 -38.15 4.13 -32.66
C ASN A 668 -36.73 4.54 -32.19
N PRO A 669 -36.27 5.79 -32.44
CA PRO A 669 -35.01 6.25 -31.88
C PRO A 669 -35.06 6.44 -30.35
N SER A 670 -36.25 6.41 -29.74
CA SER A 670 -36.54 6.77 -28.34
C SER A 670 -36.76 5.58 -27.38
N SER A 671 -36.84 4.33 -27.84
CA SER A 671 -37.02 3.18 -26.93
C SER A 671 -35.73 2.64 -26.30
N GLY A 672 -34.60 3.32 -26.50
CA GLY A 672 -33.33 3.04 -25.82
C GLY A 672 -33.00 3.98 -24.65
N ASN A 673 -33.85 4.97 -24.36
CA ASN A 673 -33.68 5.85 -23.20
C ASN A 673 -34.61 5.39 -22.06
N THR A 674 -34.19 4.40 -21.30
CA THR A 674 -34.37 4.52 -19.85
C THR A 674 -33.43 5.63 -19.40
N ALA A 675 -33.93 6.86 -19.39
CA ALA A 675 -33.32 7.91 -18.62
C ALA A 675 -33.31 7.46 -17.15
N THR A 676 -32.20 6.92 -16.70
CA THR A 676 -31.82 7.02 -15.30
C THR A 676 -31.86 8.50 -15.00
N LYS A 677 -32.89 8.95 -14.26
CA LYS A 677 -32.96 10.29 -13.70
C LYS A 677 -31.63 10.56 -13.03
N THR A 678 -30.78 11.34 -13.68
CA THR A 678 -29.62 11.94 -13.03
C THR A 678 -30.19 13.00 -12.10
N VAL A 679 -30.52 12.58 -10.88
CA VAL A 679 -30.79 13.52 -9.79
C VAL A 679 -29.45 14.22 -9.55
N SER A 680 -29.47 15.53 -9.73
CA SER A 680 -28.33 16.39 -9.44
C SER A 680 -27.87 16.16 -8.01
N PHE A 681 -26.57 15.97 -7.81
CA PHE A 681 -25.93 15.83 -6.49
C PHE A 681 -26.26 16.99 -5.52
N LYS A 682 -26.75 18.13 -6.03
CA LYS A 682 -27.23 19.27 -5.21
C LYS A 682 -28.62 19.05 -4.58
N GLU A 683 -29.46 18.17 -5.12
CA GLU A 683 -30.82 17.93 -4.60
C GLU A 683 -30.84 16.83 -3.54
N GLN A 684 -29.99 15.81 -3.63
CA GLN A 684 -29.84 14.79 -2.56
C GLN A 684 -29.18 15.37 -1.30
N ARG A 685 -28.25 16.33 -1.42
CA ARG A 685 -27.63 16.99 -0.25
C ARG A 685 -28.61 17.85 0.54
N LYS A 686 -29.66 18.40 -0.09
CA LYS A 686 -30.72 19.19 0.58
C LYS A 686 -31.79 18.33 1.26
N ALA A 687 -31.97 17.08 0.84
CA ALA A 687 -32.91 16.16 1.48
C ALA A 687 -32.29 15.46 2.71
N ILE A 688 -30.99 15.18 2.68
CA ILE A 688 -30.26 14.55 3.81
C ILE A 688 -30.04 15.53 4.96
N THR A 689 -29.70 16.80 4.68
CA THR A 689 -29.54 17.82 5.73
C THR A 689 -30.85 18.21 6.43
N LYS A 690 -32.02 17.95 5.83
CA LYS A 690 -33.32 18.27 6.44
C LYS A 690 -33.90 17.13 7.28
N GLY A 691 -33.55 15.88 6.97
CA GLY A 691 -33.93 14.71 7.77
C GLY A 691 -33.10 14.58 9.06
N ASP A 692 -31.80 14.86 8.97
CA ASP A 692 -30.90 14.77 10.12
C ASP A 692 -31.13 15.90 11.15
N GLU A 693 -31.61 17.09 10.73
CA GLU A 693 -31.96 18.19 11.64
C GLU A 693 -33.30 17.97 12.38
N GLU A 694 -34.26 17.22 11.82
CA GLU A 694 -35.52 16.89 12.52
C GLU A 694 -35.33 15.73 13.52
N GLU A 695 -34.41 14.79 13.25
CA GLU A 695 -34.11 13.66 14.15
C GLU A 695 -33.19 14.06 15.33
N LEU A 696 -32.31 15.05 15.14
CA LEU A 696 -31.53 15.68 16.22
C LEU A 696 -32.37 16.58 17.13
N ARG A 697 -33.48 17.14 16.63
CA ARG A 697 -34.37 17.99 17.44
C ARG A 697 -35.36 17.17 18.29
N GLY A 698 -35.81 16.01 17.80
CA GLY A 698 -36.67 15.08 18.55
C GLY A 698 -35.96 14.29 19.65
N SER A 699 -34.62 14.14 19.60
CA SER A 699 -33.85 13.40 20.59
C SER A 699 -33.31 14.24 21.77
N GLN A 700 -33.36 15.58 21.68
CA GLN A 700 -32.97 16.47 22.78
C GLN A 700 -34.12 16.80 23.76
N GLU A 701 -35.39 16.63 23.38
CA GLU A 701 -36.53 16.91 24.28
C GLU A 701 -36.88 15.75 25.23
N ASN A 702 -36.28 14.56 25.07
CA ASN A 702 -36.53 13.38 25.93
C ASN A 702 -35.38 13.05 26.91
N ARG A 703 -34.48 14.00 27.19
CA ARG A 703 -33.42 13.84 28.22
C ARG A 703 -33.53 14.78 29.43
N PHE A 704 -34.68 15.43 29.59
CA PHE A 704 -35.06 16.09 30.84
C PHE A 704 -36.49 15.67 31.24
N SER A 705 -36.60 14.40 31.66
CA SER A 705 -37.66 13.89 32.55
C SER A 705 -37.13 12.69 33.32
#